data_AF-A0AA35X7Q3-F1
#
_entry.id   AF-A0AA35X7Q3-F1
#
_cell.length_a   1.000
_cell.length_b   1.000
_cell.length_c   1.000
_cell.angle_alpha   90.00
_cell.angle_beta   90.00
_cell.angle_gamma   90.00
#
_symmetry.space_group_name_H-M   'P 1'
#
loop_
_entity.id
_entity.type
_entity.pdbx_description
1 polymer ?
#
loop_
_entity_poly.entity_id
_entity_poly.type
_entity_poly.pdbx_seq_one_letter_code
_entity_poly.pdbx_strand_id
1 'polypeptide(L)'
;EEEPLFKLQIILFLDSGGQPQFHEVVAAFSHNVSLVLVFIKLNERLDALCTNAFTDEEGKWFTEQCPSLLTNEQMVVQFVHTMMCKPVAGSEGMHTRFMVIGTHRDLMHECDETLEQKNERLASLFLPALEENLVMNGDDIIFAVNAKNPDENDDKCFDLIREKVADLSGALDVDTPIAFLVLLNDVNKYAEEQRKKVVSMEEFQAIAGRLKMERQSLEAALVFFNKMSVWMYVPSVLPGAVFVDPQMPLDSINRIVQYSFRVGGGAIAGLAASECRLWKEGVVSSEMLKGEEFRGCFVRGLFEAGDALKLFEKLYIVAPLNEREFIMPAMLQTVAEKDMERYVPAPSEHVSPLFLHFHMSRIAKGVFCSTHTCMRSKYGWTTAYTMVKSKKVPACLFRNAVRLQHPTKAVEITLLHALKHFEVHLDASQADLPIICPEIRDMLMDAVDSAASAFRFKNSRASVAFQCPCSPDDVHTATPNEAHSNLICTLTGKNIRGGLTPAQRVWLGPRTAPVAESATTSLSTSEPVSSLTDPPSPSSPSSRMDEKPTLPELLSFPTHSGEPINIITKVGVNYEMLGTLLLEDNDGSIMPTIRSQCHLDADSITMEIMRRWLRGKGKQPVTWRTLTDSLKSIGLSPLASSIEHSLK
;
A
#
# COMPACT_ATOMS: atom_id res chain seq x y z
N GLU A 1 17.16 -29.11 15.88
CA GLU A 1 16.25 -27.99 16.22
C GLU A 1 15.73 -28.28 17.61
N GLU A 2 15.86 -27.34 18.54
CA GLU A 2 15.28 -27.49 19.88
C GLU A 2 13.76 -27.30 19.77
N GLU A 3 12.98 -28.23 20.34
CA GLU A 3 11.53 -28.08 20.37
C GLU A 3 11.14 -26.86 21.23
N PRO A 4 10.18 -26.02 20.78
CA PRO A 4 9.76 -24.87 21.55
C PRO A 4 9.12 -25.32 22.87
N LEU A 5 9.53 -24.69 23.97
CA LEU A 5 8.98 -24.97 25.31
C LEU A 5 7.47 -24.70 25.41
N PHE A 6 6.94 -23.78 24.59
CA PHE A 6 5.55 -23.38 24.54
C PHE A 6 5.24 -22.67 23.21
N LYS A 7 4.02 -22.82 22.68
CA LYS A 7 3.50 -22.07 21.53
C LYS A 7 2.33 -21.20 21.96
N LEU A 8 2.46 -19.88 21.79
CA LEU A 8 1.38 -18.91 21.98
C LEU A 8 0.84 -18.47 20.61
N GLN A 9 -0.47 -18.49 20.47
CA GLN A 9 -1.16 -17.94 19.30
C GLN A 9 -1.87 -16.65 19.72
N ILE A 10 -1.56 -15.56 19.03
CA ILE A 10 -2.19 -14.25 19.28
C ILE A 10 -2.84 -13.82 17.98
N ILE A 11 -4.14 -13.54 18.05
CA ILE A 11 -4.90 -12.98 16.93
C ILE A 11 -5.36 -11.58 17.35
N LEU A 12 -4.84 -10.56 16.67
CA LEU A 12 -5.23 -9.16 16.87
C LEU A 12 -6.17 -8.75 15.75
N PHE A 13 -7.36 -8.27 16.12
CA PHE A 13 -8.30 -7.66 15.18
C PHE A 13 -8.18 -6.14 15.27
N LEU A 14 -7.97 -5.51 14.13
CA LEU A 14 -8.03 -4.06 13.97
C LEU A 14 -9.20 -3.75 13.05
N ASP A 15 -10.12 -2.90 13.50
CA ASP A 15 -11.22 -2.42 12.68
C ASP A 15 -10.84 -1.11 12.01
N SER A 16 -10.81 -1.14 10.67
CA SER A 16 -10.45 0.02 9.87
C SER A 16 -11.62 0.91 9.49
N GLY A 17 -12.85 0.59 9.88
CA GLY A 17 -14.02 1.25 9.31
C GLY A 17 -14.12 1.10 7.77
N GLY A 18 -15.23 1.59 7.23
CA GLY A 18 -15.54 1.49 5.80
C GLY A 18 -15.17 2.72 4.97
N GLN A 19 -14.74 3.81 5.62
CA GLN A 19 -14.70 5.12 4.97
C GLN A 19 -13.37 5.37 4.25
N PRO A 20 -13.40 5.97 3.04
CA PRO A 20 -12.18 6.23 2.28
C PRO A 20 -11.17 7.11 3.03
N GLN A 21 -11.64 8.04 3.87
CA GLN A 21 -10.78 8.88 4.71
C GLN A 21 -9.95 8.06 5.70
N PHE A 22 -10.53 6.97 6.22
CA PHE A 22 -9.84 6.11 7.16
C PHE A 22 -8.84 5.21 6.43
N HIS A 23 -9.18 4.73 5.22
CA HIS A 23 -8.27 3.94 4.39
C HIS A 23 -6.99 4.69 4.01
N GLU A 24 -7.02 6.03 4.03
CA GLU A 24 -5.86 6.88 3.81
C GLU A 24 -4.90 6.97 5.01
N VAL A 25 -5.31 6.54 6.21
CA VAL A 25 -4.51 6.69 7.44
C VAL A 25 -4.28 5.37 8.18
N VAL A 26 -5.13 4.35 7.99
CA VAL A 26 -5.04 3.07 8.72
C VAL A 26 -3.69 2.40 8.57
N ALA A 27 -3.10 2.53 7.38
CA ALA A 27 -1.79 2.01 7.09
C ALA A 27 -0.73 2.59 8.05
N ALA A 28 -0.85 3.83 8.50
CA ALA A 28 0.12 4.43 9.42
C ALA A 28 0.25 3.68 10.75
N PHE A 29 -0.83 3.03 11.19
CA PHE A 29 -0.92 2.38 12.51
C PHE A 29 -0.76 0.86 12.45
N SER A 30 -0.84 0.26 11.26
CA SER A 30 -0.72 -1.18 11.05
C SER A 30 0.67 -1.53 10.54
N HIS A 31 1.53 -2.11 11.38
CA HIS A 31 2.93 -2.39 11.01
C HIS A 31 3.07 -3.69 10.24
N ASN A 32 2.44 -4.77 10.72
CA ASN A 32 2.39 -6.07 10.06
C ASN A 32 0.94 -6.53 10.03
N VAL A 33 0.45 -6.85 8.83
CA VAL A 33 -0.88 -7.41 8.65
C VAL A 33 -0.71 -8.73 7.91
N SER A 34 -1.00 -9.84 8.59
CA SER A 34 -0.92 -11.18 8.02
C SER A 34 -2.16 -11.51 7.17
N LEU A 35 -3.33 -11.07 7.63
CA LEU A 35 -4.61 -11.31 6.99
C LEU A 35 -5.46 -10.04 7.01
N VAL A 36 -6.03 -9.72 5.86
CA VAL A 36 -7.01 -8.65 5.68
C VAL A 36 -8.35 -9.28 5.35
N LEU A 37 -9.36 -8.98 6.18
CA LEU A 37 -10.74 -9.35 5.90
C LEU A 37 -11.40 -8.20 5.14
N VAL A 38 -11.79 -8.45 3.89
CA VAL A 38 -12.46 -7.48 3.02
C VAL A 38 -13.95 -7.77 3.04
N PHE A 39 -14.73 -6.88 3.65
CA PHE A 39 -16.18 -7.02 3.72
C PHE A 39 -16.85 -6.33 2.52
N ILE A 40 -17.69 -7.07 1.81
CA ILE A 40 -18.56 -6.55 0.75
C ILE A 40 -20.03 -6.84 1.09
N LYS A 41 -20.94 -6.03 0.61
CA LYS A 41 -22.38 -6.30 0.71
C LYS A 41 -22.85 -7.03 -0.54
N LEU A 42 -23.53 -8.15 -0.35
CA LEU A 42 -24.02 -8.97 -1.47
C LEU A 42 -25.30 -8.41 -2.09
N ASN A 43 -26.03 -7.57 -1.37
CA ASN A 43 -27.22 -6.89 -1.86
C ASN A 43 -26.92 -5.56 -2.60
N GLU A 44 -25.66 -5.24 -2.85
CA GLU A 44 -25.23 -4.07 -3.65
C GLU A 44 -24.37 -4.54 -4.83
N ARG A 45 -24.47 -3.89 -5.99
CA ARG A 45 -23.61 -4.20 -7.15
C ARG A 45 -22.16 -3.78 -6.91
N LEU A 46 -21.21 -4.49 -7.50
CA LEU A 46 -19.78 -4.14 -7.43
C LEU A 46 -19.46 -2.85 -8.20
N ASP A 47 -20.17 -2.57 -9.29
CA ASP A 47 -20.03 -1.32 -10.06
C ASP A 47 -20.90 -0.16 -9.54
N ALA A 48 -21.70 -0.38 -8.49
CA ALA A 48 -22.44 0.71 -7.86
C ALA A 48 -21.49 1.61 -7.08
N LEU A 49 -21.77 2.92 -7.11
CA LEU A 49 -21.10 3.90 -6.26
C LEU A 49 -21.36 3.58 -4.79
N CYS A 50 -20.31 3.61 -4.00
CA CYS A 50 -20.43 3.29 -2.57
C CYS A 50 -21.25 4.37 -1.88
N THR A 51 -22.00 4.00 -0.86
CA THR A 51 -22.74 4.99 -0.09
C THR A 51 -22.03 5.27 1.22
N ASN A 52 -21.56 6.51 1.40
CA ASN A 52 -21.00 6.93 2.69
C ASN A 52 -22.15 7.31 3.60
N ALA A 53 -22.37 6.52 4.64
CA ALA A 53 -23.41 6.77 5.61
C ALA A 53 -22.93 6.42 7.01
N PHE A 54 -23.27 7.25 7.98
CA PHE A 54 -22.95 7.04 9.39
C PHE A 54 -24.22 6.97 10.20
N THR A 55 -24.23 6.07 11.16
CA THR A 55 -25.23 6.02 12.24
C THR A 55 -24.59 6.47 13.53
N ASP A 56 -25.32 7.19 14.36
CA ASP A 56 -24.92 7.47 15.74
C ASP A 56 -24.93 6.19 16.60
N GLU A 57 -24.53 6.33 17.87
CA GLU A 57 -24.51 5.24 18.86
C GLU A 57 -25.91 4.64 19.10
N GLU A 58 -26.97 5.32 18.63
CA GLU A 58 -28.38 4.92 18.73
C GLU A 58 -28.91 4.34 17.40
N GLY A 59 -28.06 4.23 16.36
CA GLY A 59 -28.40 3.66 15.06
C GLY A 59 -29.09 4.63 14.10
N LYS A 60 -29.16 5.93 14.42
CA LYS A 60 -29.81 6.95 13.60
C LYS A 60 -28.81 7.60 12.64
N TRP A 61 -29.23 7.75 11.38
CA TRP A 61 -28.39 8.32 10.34
C TRP A 61 -28.05 9.80 10.59
N PHE A 62 -26.77 10.16 10.45
CA PHE A 62 -26.33 11.55 10.62
C PHE A 62 -26.71 12.46 9.44
N THR A 63 -26.86 11.93 8.22
CA THR A 63 -27.10 12.71 6.98
C THR A 63 -27.86 11.91 5.92
N GLU A 64 -28.34 12.58 4.86
CA GLU A 64 -28.62 11.92 3.58
C GLU A 64 -27.34 11.23 3.07
N GLN A 65 -27.51 10.04 2.53
CA GLN A 65 -26.46 9.19 1.97
C GLN A 65 -25.64 9.96 0.92
N CYS A 66 -24.36 10.23 1.21
CA CYS A 66 -23.48 10.89 0.25
C CYS A 66 -22.81 9.83 -0.62
N PRO A 67 -23.08 9.76 -1.94
CA PRO A 67 -22.41 8.81 -2.80
C PRO A 67 -20.91 9.10 -2.82
N SER A 68 -20.12 8.06 -2.60
CA SER A 68 -18.70 8.02 -2.92
C SER A 68 -18.48 8.25 -4.41
N LEU A 69 -17.32 8.76 -4.77
CA LEU A 69 -16.89 8.84 -6.18
C LEU A 69 -16.32 7.50 -6.68
N LEU A 70 -16.18 6.51 -5.80
CA LEU A 70 -15.66 5.20 -6.11
C LEU A 70 -16.78 4.17 -6.09
N THR A 71 -16.70 3.19 -6.97
CA THR A 71 -17.54 1.98 -6.91
C THR A 71 -17.08 1.03 -5.82
N ASN A 72 -17.95 0.10 -5.41
CA ASN A 72 -17.61 -0.94 -4.43
C ASN A 72 -16.37 -1.73 -4.87
N GLU A 73 -16.30 -2.09 -6.15
CA GLU A 73 -15.14 -2.70 -6.80
C GLU A 73 -13.88 -1.86 -6.66
N GLN A 74 -13.95 -0.57 -7.02
CA GLN A 74 -12.79 0.31 -6.98
C GLN A 74 -12.26 0.48 -5.56
N MET A 75 -13.13 0.55 -4.55
CA MET A 75 -12.70 0.60 -3.15
C MET A 75 -11.97 -0.68 -2.74
N VAL A 76 -12.54 -1.84 -3.07
CA VAL A 76 -11.94 -3.15 -2.77
C VAL A 76 -10.58 -3.30 -3.45
N VAL A 77 -10.48 -3.01 -4.75
CA VAL A 77 -9.22 -3.07 -5.51
C VAL A 77 -8.17 -2.13 -4.93
N GLN A 78 -8.53 -0.87 -4.66
CA GLN A 78 -7.58 0.10 -4.10
C GLN A 78 -7.11 -0.28 -2.69
N PHE A 79 -8.01 -0.81 -1.85
CA PHE A 79 -7.66 -1.23 -0.50
C PHE A 79 -6.74 -2.45 -0.52
N VAL A 80 -7.06 -3.49 -1.29
CA VAL A 80 -6.22 -4.67 -1.48
C VAL A 80 -4.83 -4.26 -1.99
N HIS A 81 -4.77 -3.38 -3.00
CA HIS A 81 -3.48 -2.86 -3.50
C HIS A 81 -2.68 -2.10 -2.44
N THR A 82 -3.34 -1.29 -1.62
CA THR A 82 -2.68 -0.55 -0.53
C THR A 82 -2.05 -1.51 0.48
N MET A 83 -2.79 -2.53 0.90
CA MET A 83 -2.32 -3.52 1.87
C MET A 83 -1.26 -4.46 1.29
N MET A 84 -1.23 -4.66 -0.03
CA MET A 84 -0.15 -5.36 -0.72
C MET A 84 1.17 -4.61 -0.72
N CYS A 85 1.17 -3.29 -0.53
CA CYS A 85 2.39 -2.53 -0.38
C CYS A 85 3.06 -2.72 0.99
N LYS A 86 2.36 -3.35 1.95
CA LYS A 86 2.86 -3.58 3.31
C LYS A 86 3.80 -4.80 3.38
N PRO A 87 4.87 -4.72 4.17
CA PRO A 87 5.65 -5.89 4.53
C PRO A 87 4.88 -6.78 5.49
N VAL A 88 5.11 -8.09 5.38
CA VAL A 88 4.89 -9.03 6.48
C VAL A 88 6.24 -9.19 7.20
N ALA A 89 6.25 -9.11 8.53
CA ALA A 89 7.48 -9.35 9.29
C ALA A 89 7.91 -10.82 9.21
N GLY A 90 9.19 -11.10 9.47
CA GLY A 90 9.65 -12.46 9.77
C GLY A 90 10.07 -13.34 8.59
N SER A 91 9.75 -13.00 7.35
CA SER A 91 10.20 -13.80 6.19
C SER A 91 10.38 -12.99 4.91
N GLU A 92 11.45 -13.30 4.18
CA GLU A 92 11.53 -12.98 2.76
C GLU A 92 10.48 -13.84 2.04
N GLY A 93 9.47 -13.19 1.46
CA GLY A 93 8.47 -13.88 0.63
C GLY A 93 7.10 -14.13 1.26
N MET A 94 6.84 -13.77 2.53
CA MET A 94 5.44 -13.72 2.99
C MET A 94 4.74 -12.45 2.56
N HIS A 95 3.54 -12.64 2.03
CA HIS A 95 2.67 -11.58 1.58
C HIS A 95 1.37 -11.58 2.39
N THR A 96 0.82 -10.38 2.60
CA THR A 96 -0.50 -10.19 3.20
C THR A 96 -1.53 -11.06 2.48
N ARG A 97 -2.31 -11.82 3.25
CA ARG A 97 -3.42 -12.62 2.73
C ARG A 97 -4.72 -11.82 2.75
N PHE A 98 -5.63 -12.11 1.83
CA PHE A 98 -6.93 -11.45 1.71
C PHE A 98 -8.03 -12.49 1.70
N MET A 99 -9.03 -12.27 2.53
CA MET A 99 -10.25 -13.07 2.55
C MET A 99 -11.42 -12.15 2.29
N VAL A 100 -12.22 -12.44 1.26
CA VAL A 100 -13.38 -11.62 0.91
C VAL A 100 -14.63 -12.21 1.55
N ILE A 101 -15.26 -11.44 2.44
CA ILE A 101 -16.47 -11.85 3.15
C ILE A 101 -17.66 -11.07 2.59
N GLY A 102 -18.58 -11.81 1.97
CA GLY A 102 -19.84 -11.28 1.45
C GLY A 102 -20.91 -11.30 2.53
N THR A 103 -21.34 -10.14 2.98
CA THR A 103 -22.40 -9.98 3.99
C THR A 103 -23.78 -9.83 3.34
N HIS A 104 -24.86 -9.93 4.14
CA HIS A 104 -26.24 -9.80 3.67
C HIS A 104 -26.64 -10.88 2.65
N ARG A 105 -26.16 -12.11 2.86
CA ARG A 105 -26.51 -13.27 2.01
C ARG A 105 -28.02 -13.46 1.87
N ASP A 106 -28.78 -13.18 2.94
CA ASP A 106 -30.24 -13.22 2.96
C ASP A 106 -30.91 -12.19 2.03
N LEU A 107 -30.24 -11.07 1.77
CA LEU A 107 -30.73 -9.98 0.92
C LEU A 107 -30.16 -10.03 -0.51
N MET A 108 -29.47 -11.10 -0.90
CA MET A 108 -28.92 -11.24 -2.25
C MET A 108 -29.95 -11.06 -3.36
N HIS A 109 -31.21 -11.44 -3.09
CA HIS A 109 -32.32 -11.30 -4.03
C HIS A 109 -32.71 -9.84 -4.34
N GLU A 110 -32.23 -8.87 -3.55
CA GLU A 110 -32.43 -7.43 -3.79
C GLU A 110 -31.45 -6.86 -4.84
N CYS A 111 -30.44 -7.63 -5.23
CA CYS A 111 -29.43 -7.26 -6.22
C CYS A 111 -29.61 -8.08 -7.50
N ASP A 112 -29.45 -7.44 -8.65
CA ASP A 112 -29.49 -8.11 -9.97
C ASP A 112 -28.15 -8.77 -10.34
N GLU A 113 -27.06 -8.44 -9.64
CA GLU A 113 -25.75 -9.07 -9.76
C GLU A 113 -25.66 -10.29 -8.81
N THR A 114 -25.59 -11.49 -9.39
CA THR A 114 -25.49 -12.78 -8.70
C THR A 114 -24.13 -12.98 -8.00
N LEU A 115 -24.04 -13.95 -7.09
CA LEU A 115 -22.78 -14.27 -6.40
C LEU A 115 -21.72 -14.78 -7.38
N GLU A 116 -22.13 -15.60 -8.35
CA GLU A 116 -21.27 -16.14 -9.40
C GLU A 116 -20.65 -15.01 -10.23
N GLN A 117 -21.47 -14.03 -10.65
CA GLN A 117 -20.98 -12.85 -11.37
C GLN A 117 -20.00 -12.02 -10.54
N LYS A 118 -20.24 -11.87 -9.23
CA LYS A 118 -19.31 -11.19 -8.33
C LYS A 118 -17.99 -11.95 -8.20
N ASN A 119 -18.03 -13.28 -8.05
CA ASN A 119 -16.84 -14.12 -8.00
C ASN A 119 -16.03 -14.05 -9.30
N GLU A 120 -16.68 -14.17 -10.47
CA GLU A 120 -16.03 -14.02 -11.78
C GLU A 120 -15.37 -12.64 -11.93
N ARG A 121 -16.08 -11.59 -11.51
CA ARG A 121 -15.57 -10.22 -11.60
C ARG A 121 -14.36 -10.00 -10.70
N LEU A 122 -14.43 -10.40 -9.42
CA LEU A 122 -13.28 -10.35 -8.51
C LEU A 122 -12.12 -11.25 -9.00
N ALA A 123 -12.42 -12.41 -9.57
CA ALA A 123 -11.42 -13.30 -10.17
C ALA A 123 -10.71 -12.62 -11.33
N SER A 124 -11.43 -11.92 -12.22
CA SER A 124 -10.83 -11.18 -13.33
C SER A 124 -9.91 -10.03 -12.87
N LEU A 125 -10.16 -9.45 -11.69
CA LEU A 125 -9.39 -8.34 -11.13
C LEU A 125 -8.15 -8.80 -10.37
N PHE A 126 -8.25 -9.93 -9.67
CA PHE A 126 -7.22 -10.39 -8.75
C PHE A 126 -6.42 -11.56 -9.29
N LEU A 127 -7.00 -12.44 -10.09
CA LEU A 127 -6.32 -13.63 -10.60
C LEU A 127 -5.72 -13.37 -12.00
N PRO A 128 -4.52 -13.92 -12.29
CA PRO A 128 -3.67 -14.75 -11.41
C PRO A 128 -2.76 -13.93 -10.49
N ALA A 129 -2.76 -12.60 -10.59
CA ALA A 129 -1.74 -11.73 -9.98
C ALA A 129 -1.69 -11.78 -8.44
N LEU A 130 -2.77 -12.18 -7.78
CA LEU A 130 -2.93 -12.26 -6.32
C LEU A 130 -3.42 -13.64 -5.87
N GLU A 131 -3.28 -14.68 -6.69
CA GLU A 131 -3.75 -16.05 -6.36
C GLU A 131 -3.12 -16.55 -5.05
N GLU A 132 -1.82 -16.36 -4.87
CA GLU A 132 -1.10 -16.72 -3.65
C GLU A 132 -1.45 -15.81 -2.45
N ASN A 133 -2.12 -14.68 -2.69
CA ASN A 133 -2.55 -13.76 -1.64
C ASN A 133 -3.99 -14.01 -1.22
N LEU A 134 -4.82 -14.58 -2.09
CA LEU A 134 -6.23 -14.79 -1.82
C LEU A 134 -6.46 -16.06 -1.01
N VAL A 135 -7.37 -15.97 -0.05
CA VAL A 135 -7.92 -17.12 0.64
C VAL A 135 -9.18 -17.53 -0.12
N MET A 136 -9.12 -18.67 -0.79
CA MET A 136 -10.21 -19.19 -1.62
C MET A 136 -11.25 -19.94 -0.80
N ASN A 137 -12.52 -19.81 -1.18
CA ASN A 137 -13.65 -20.59 -0.70
C ASN A 137 -13.98 -21.69 -1.73
N GLY A 138 -13.23 -22.80 -1.69
CA GLY A 138 -13.31 -23.80 -2.76
C GLY A 138 -12.78 -23.22 -4.07
N ASP A 139 -13.63 -23.18 -5.10
CA ASP A 139 -13.33 -22.55 -6.39
C ASP A 139 -13.69 -21.04 -6.43
N ASP A 140 -14.39 -20.55 -5.41
CA ASP A 140 -14.85 -19.16 -5.31
C ASP A 140 -13.92 -18.28 -4.47
N ILE A 141 -14.07 -16.95 -4.59
CA ILE A 141 -13.33 -15.96 -3.79
C ILE A 141 -14.12 -15.53 -2.56
N ILE A 142 -15.45 -15.47 -2.66
CA ILE A 142 -16.31 -14.87 -1.64
C ILE A 142 -16.80 -15.93 -0.64
N PHE A 143 -16.64 -15.64 0.65
CA PHE A 143 -17.31 -16.32 1.76
C PHE A 143 -18.64 -15.61 2.07
N ALA A 144 -19.75 -16.14 1.56
CA ALA A 144 -21.07 -15.51 1.68
C ALA A 144 -21.76 -15.89 2.99
N VAL A 145 -22.12 -14.89 3.81
CA VAL A 145 -22.71 -15.07 5.15
C VAL A 145 -23.85 -14.08 5.45
N ASN A 146 -24.85 -14.54 6.20
CA ASN A 146 -25.75 -13.68 6.97
C ASN A 146 -25.19 -13.47 8.38
N ALA A 147 -24.54 -12.33 8.60
CA ALA A 147 -23.98 -11.99 9.90
C ALA A 147 -25.03 -11.59 10.95
N LYS A 148 -26.24 -11.20 10.53
CA LYS A 148 -27.28 -10.70 11.44
C LYS A 148 -28.14 -11.82 12.01
N ASN A 149 -28.58 -12.73 11.15
CA ASN A 149 -29.42 -13.88 11.49
C ASN A 149 -28.87 -15.14 10.78
N PRO A 150 -27.77 -15.72 11.27
CA PRO A 150 -27.13 -16.86 10.62
C PRO A 150 -28.03 -18.10 10.64
N ASP A 151 -28.00 -18.86 9.55
CA ASP A 151 -28.55 -20.21 9.47
C ASP A 151 -27.44 -21.28 9.49
N GLU A 152 -27.84 -22.56 9.39
CA GLU A 152 -26.90 -23.68 9.40
C GLU A 152 -25.82 -23.61 8.31
N ASN A 153 -26.11 -22.99 7.16
CA ASN A 153 -25.14 -22.82 6.09
C ASN A 153 -24.17 -21.68 6.41
N ASP A 154 -24.65 -20.60 7.04
CA ASP A 154 -23.80 -19.52 7.55
C ASP A 154 -22.85 -20.03 8.64
N ASP A 155 -23.34 -20.86 9.56
CA ASP A 155 -22.52 -21.45 10.62
C ASP A 155 -21.37 -22.30 10.06
N LYS A 156 -21.65 -23.15 9.06
CA LYS A 156 -20.59 -23.90 8.35
C LYS A 156 -19.59 -22.98 7.67
N CYS A 157 -20.06 -21.88 7.08
CA CYS A 157 -19.17 -20.89 6.46
C CYS A 157 -18.32 -20.17 7.52
N PHE A 158 -18.88 -19.84 8.68
CA PHE A 158 -18.13 -19.27 9.80
C PHE A 158 -17.09 -20.24 10.36
N ASP A 159 -17.42 -21.52 10.46
CA ASP A 159 -16.46 -22.55 10.86
C ASP A 159 -15.30 -22.66 9.87
N LEU A 160 -15.59 -22.63 8.57
CA LEU A 160 -14.57 -22.58 7.53
C LEU A 160 -13.71 -21.31 7.62
N ILE A 161 -14.32 -20.14 7.84
CA ILE A 161 -13.58 -18.89 8.05
C ILE A 161 -12.66 -19.02 9.26
N ARG A 162 -13.16 -19.56 10.39
CA ARG A 162 -12.37 -19.77 11.61
C ARG A 162 -11.20 -20.71 11.37
N GLU A 163 -11.42 -21.82 10.66
CA GLU A 163 -10.37 -22.77 10.27
C GLU A 163 -9.29 -22.06 9.44
N LYS A 164 -9.68 -21.34 8.39
CA LYS A 164 -8.74 -20.59 7.53
C LYS A 164 -7.98 -19.52 8.30
N VAL A 165 -8.64 -18.78 9.19
CA VAL A 165 -7.98 -17.78 10.04
C VAL A 165 -6.98 -18.46 10.98
N ALA A 166 -7.35 -19.59 11.59
CA ALA A 166 -6.47 -20.35 12.47
C ALA A 166 -5.23 -20.87 11.71
N ASP A 167 -5.40 -21.46 10.53
CA ASP A 167 -4.31 -21.93 9.67
C ASP A 167 -3.35 -20.80 9.29
N LEU A 168 -3.90 -19.63 8.94
CA LEU A 168 -3.11 -18.47 8.53
C LEU A 168 -2.47 -17.72 9.69
N SER A 169 -3.02 -17.82 10.88
CA SER A 169 -2.44 -17.20 12.09
C SER A 169 -1.13 -17.89 12.54
N GLY A 170 -0.81 -19.07 12.01
CA GLY A 170 0.52 -19.70 12.11
C GLY A 170 1.56 -19.15 11.11
N ALA A 171 1.20 -18.20 10.25
CA ALA A 171 2.11 -17.68 9.22
C ALA A 171 3.29 -16.89 9.81
N LEU A 172 3.13 -16.27 10.99
CA LEU A 172 4.19 -15.50 11.63
C LEU A 172 4.68 -16.21 12.89
N ASP A 173 5.40 -17.32 12.71
CA ASP A 173 6.11 -17.98 13.79
C ASP A 173 7.40 -17.19 14.11
N VAL A 174 7.49 -16.68 15.34
CA VAL A 174 8.63 -15.84 15.78
C VAL A 174 9.15 -16.34 17.13
N ASP A 175 10.43 -16.71 17.15
CA ASP A 175 11.14 -17.05 18.38
C ASP A 175 11.16 -15.86 19.33
N THR A 176 10.59 -16.05 20.51
CA THR A 176 10.38 -14.99 21.48
C THR A 176 10.89 -15.42 22.85
N PRO A 177 11.70 -14.59 23.55
CA PRO A 177 12.10 -14.89 24.91
C PRO A 177 10.89 -15.10 25.83
N ILE A 178 10.91 -16.15 26.66
CA ILE A 178 9.81 -16.45 27.59
C ILE A 178 9.45 -15.24 28.46
N ALA A 179 10.45 -14.47 28.90
CA ALA A 179 10.23 -13.26 29.68
C ALA A 179 9.34 -12.22 28.97
N PHE A 180 9.42 -12.12 27.64
CA PHE A 180 8.58 -11.19 26.87
C PHE A 180 7.12 -11.67 26.85
N LEU A 181 6.90 -12.98 26.73
CA LEU A 181 5.56 -13.56 26.77
C LEU A 181 4.91 -13.41 28.14
N VAL A 182 5.66 -13.61 29.22
CA VAL A 182 5.18 -13.38 30.59
C VAL A 182 4.86 -11.90 30.81
N LEU A 183 5.73 -11.00 30.34
CA LEU A 183 5.47 -9.56 30.39
C LEU A 183 4.19 -9.18 29.65
N LEU A 184 4.01 -9.68 28.43
CA LEU A 184 2.82 -9.44 27.62
C LEU A 184 1.55 -9.86 28.35
N ASN A 185 1.53 -11.07 28.89
CA ASN A 185 0.39 -11.60 29.63
C ASN A 185 0.09 -10.76 30.89
N ASP A 186 1.11 -10.44 31.69
CA ASP A 186 0.93 -9.67 32.93
C ASP A 186 0.46 -8.23 32.67
N VAL A 187 0.98 -7.59 31.62
CA VAL A 187 0.57 -6.24 31.21
C VAL A 187 -0.86 -6.25 30.68
N ASN A 188 -1.20 -7.18 29.78
CA ASN A 188 -2.55 -7.24 29.21
C ASN A 188 -3.58 -7.54 30.30
N LYS A 189 -3.30 -8.49 31.20
CA LYS A 189 -4.16 -8.79 32.35
C LYS A 189 -4.33 -7.57 33.26
N TYR A 190 -3.23 -6.88 33.59
CA TYR A 190 -3.29 -5.64 34.37
C TYR A 190 -4.15 -4.58 33.66
N ALA A 191 -3.94 -4.38 32.36
CA ALA A 191 -4.69 -3.41 31.57
C ALA A 191 -6.18 -3.74 31.52
N GLU A 192 -6.56 -4.99 31.31
CA GLU A 192 -7.95 -5.47 31.35
C GLU A 192 -8.60 -5.24 32.72
N GLU A 193 -7.93 -5.64 33.80
CA GLU A 193 -8.42 -5.47 35.18
C GLU A 193 -8.62 -3.98 35.53
N GLN A 194 -7.73 -3.11 35.04
CA GLN A 194 -7.81 -1.67 35.24
C GLN A 194 -8.65 -0.94 34.16
N ARG A 195 -9.19 -1.67 33.17
CA ARG A 195 -9.91 -1.14 32.01
C ARG A 195 -9.13 -0.04 31.28
N LYS A 196 -7.83 -0.24 31.11
CA LYS A 196 -6.91 0.69 30.47
C LYS A 196 -6.58 0.23 29.05
N LYS A 197 -6.61 1.19 28.11
CA LYS A 197 -6.10 1.02 26.73
C LYS A 197 -4.67 1.55 26.56
N VAL A 198 -4.24 2.38 27.51
CA VAL A 198 -2.91 3.01 27.56
C VAL A 198 -2.35 2.79 28.96
N VAL A 199 -1.11 2.34 29.04
CA VAL A 199 -0.40 2.06 30.29
C VAL A 199 0.84 2.94 30.37
N SER A 200 1.14 3.46 31.57
CA SER A 200 2.29 4.35 31.74
C SER A 200 3.61 3.58 31.76
N MET A 201 4.71 4.26 31.46
CA MET A 201 6.03 3.65 31.53
C MET A 201 6.41 3.25 32.96
N GLU A 202 5.98 3.99 33.99
CA GLU A 202 6.19 3.59 35.39
C GLU A 202 5.47 2.28 35.72
N GLU A 203 4.25 2.09 35.20
CA GLU A 203 3.48 0.86 35.38
C GLU A 203 4.14 -0.33 34.70
N PHE A 204 4.64 -0.14 33.46
CA PHE A 204 5.45 -1.14 32.77
C PHE A 204 6.70 -1.52 33.56
N GLN A 205 7.43 -0.53 34.08
CA GLN A 205 8.63 -0.76 34.89
C GLN A 205 8.32 -1.51 36.19
N ALA A 206 7.19 -1.21 36.84
CA ALA A 206 6.76 -1.92 38.03
C ALA A 206 6.45 -3.40 37.76
N ILE A 207 5.78 -3.71 36.63
CA ILE A 207 5.50 -5.08 36.21
C ILE A 207 6.80 -5.80 35.85
N ALA A 208 7.63 -5.20 35.00
CA ALA A 208 8.92 -5.73 34.57
C ALA A 208 9.88 -5.99 35.76
N GLY A 209 9.86 -5.12 36.77
CA GLY A 209 10.62 -5.28 38.00
C GLY A 209 10.25 -6.54 38.78
N ARG A 210 8.96 -6.92 38.83
CA ARG A 210 8.52 -8.19 39.43
C ARG A 210 9.04 -9.41 38.66
N LEU A 211 9.21 -9.26 37.35
CA LEU A 211 9.80 -10.26 36.46
C LEU A 211 11.33 -10.22 36.45
N LYS A 212 11.95 -9.34 37.24
CA LYS A 212 13.41 -9.10 37.27
C LYS A 212 13.99 -8.77 35.90
N MET A 213 13.19 -8.16 35.02
CA MET A 213 13.65 -7.72 33.71
C MET A 213 14.46 -6.44 33.86
N GLU A 214 15.64 -6.42 33.24
CA GLU A 214 16.46 -5.21 33.16
C GLU A 214 15.82 -4.17 32.23
N ARG A 215 16.16 -2.90 32.42
CA ARG A 215 15.64 -1.79 31.60
C ARG A 215 15.87 -2.00 30.10
N GLN A 216 17.04 -2.53 29.71
CA GLN A 216 17.35 -2.81 28.31
C GLN A 216 16.46 -3.93 27.74
N SER A 217 16.17 -4.95 28.56
CA SER A 217 15.28 -6.04 28.17
C SER A 217 13.83 -5.58 28.03
N LEU A 218 13.36 -4.69 28.90
CA LEU A 218 12.04 -4.05 28.77
C LEU A 218 11.95 -3.22 27.49
N GLU A 219 12.94 -2.37 27.21
CA GLU A 219 12.96 -1.56 25.99
C GLU A 219 12.95 -2.45 24.73
N ALA A 220 13.73 -3.53 24.73
CA ALA A 220 13.74 -4.50 23.64
C ALA A 220 12.37 -5.17 23.46
N ALA A 221 11.67 -5.51 24.55
CA ALA A 221 10.32 -6.07 24.49
C ALA A 221 9.31 -5.07 23.91
N LEU A 222 9.35 -3.81 24.34
CA LEU A 222 8.47 -2.76 23.82
C LEU A 222 8.69 -2.52 22.31
N VAL A 223 9.95 -2.45 21.88
CA VAL A 223 10.29 -2.33 20.45
C VAL A 223 9.84 -3.56 19.66
N PHE A 224 10.02 -4.76 20.23
CA PHE A 224 9.59 -6.02 19.62
C PHE A 224 8.07 -6.05 19.42
N PHE A 225 7.28 -5.84 20.47
CA PHE A 225 5.82 -5.88 20.37
C PHE A 225 5.25 -4.73 19.52
N ASN A 226 5.91 -3.57 19.50
CA ASN A 226 5.59 -2.50 18.56
C ASN A 226 5.86 -2.90 17.11
N LYS A 227 6.98 -3.58 16.84
CA LYS A 227 7.26 -4.12 15.50
C LYS A 227 6.19 -5.12 15.08
N MET A 228 5.66 -5.93 16.01
CA MET A 228 4.62 -6.93 15.79
C MET A 228 3.18 -6.37 15.72
N SER A 229 2.98 -5.07 15.95
CA SER A 229 1.67 -4.41 16.07
C SER A 229 0.83 -4.83 17.28
N VAL A 230 1.39 -5.59 18.23
CA VAL A 230 0.67 -6.04 19.44
C VAL A 230 0.43 -4.86 20.38
N TRP A 231 1.46 -4.02 20.54
CA TRP A 231 1.39 -2.75 21.25
C TRP A 231 1.83 -1.63 20.33
N MET A 232 1.55 -0.38 20.70
CA MET A 232 2.11 0.79 20.02
C MET A 232 2.99 1.58 20.98
N TYR A 233 4.28 1.67 20.63
CA TYR A 233 5.30 2.35 21.41
C TYR A 233 6.04 3.36 20.53
N VAL A 234 5.85 4.64 20.84
CA VAL A 234 6.41 5.76 20.07
C VAL A 234 7.11 6.74 21.02
N PRO A 235 8.28 6.37 21.57
CA PRO A 235 8.91 7.12 22.66
C PRO A 235 9.33 8.55 22.27
N SER A 236 9.54 8.82 20.97
CA SER A 236 9.86 10.18 20.52
C SER A 236 8.68 11.16 20.61
N VAL A 237 7.45 10.67 20.75
CA VAL A 237 6.23 11.48 20.86
C VAL A 237 5.59 11.29 22.22
N LEU A 238 5.51 10.05 22.67
CA LEU A 238 4.88 9.60 23.91
C LEU A 238 5.88 8.76 24.73
N PRO A 239 6.93 9.37 25.31
CA PRO A 239 7.95 8.63 26.08
C PRO A 239 7.39 7.96 27.34
N GLY A 240 6.32 8.50 27.92
CA GLY A 240 5.73 8.01 29.17
C GLY A 240 4.56 7.04 29.00
N ALA A 241 4.19 6.67 27.77
CA ALA A 241 2.97 5.91 27.52
C ALA A 241 3.14 4.87 26.41
N VAL A 242 2.44 3.74 26.58
CA VAL A 242 2.37 2.65 25.61
C VAL A 242 0.89 2.32 25.39
N PHE A 243 0.45 2.26 24.13
CA PHE A 243 -0.88 1.74 23.82
C PHE A 243 -0.82 0.22 23.85
N VAL A 244 -1.52 -0.37 24.81
CA VAL A 244 -1.71 -1.82 24.89
C VAL A 244 -2.90 -2.27 24.04
N ASP A 245 -3.77 -1.32 23.68
CA ASP A 245 -4.80 -1.47 22.64
C ASP A 245 -4.46 -0.54 21.45
N PRO A 246 -3.88 -1.06 20.35
CA PRO A 246 -3.52 -0.27 19.17
C PRO A 246 -4.73 0.26 18.38
N GLN A 247 -5.96 -0.17 18.68
CA GLN A 247 -7.19 0.38 18.10
C GLN A 247 -7.49 1.79 18.65
N MET A 248 -6.97 2.14 19.83
CA MET A 248 -7.27 3.41 20.48
C MET A 248 -6.95 4.67 19.65
N PRO A 249 -5.73 4.85 19.08
CA PRO A 249 -5.46 6.01 18.22
C PRO A 249 -6.28 6.01 16.93
N LEU A 250 -6.66 4.83 16.44
CA LEU A 250 -7.53 4.67 15.27
C LEU A 250 -8.96 5.12 15.58
N ASP A 251 -9.49 4.77 16.74
CA ASP A 251 -10.81 5.21 17.20
C ASP A 251 -10.90 6.74 17.28
N SER A 252 -9.83 7.41 17.71
CA SER A 252 -9.77 8.87 17.74
C SER A 252 -9.86 9.48 16.34
N ILE A 253 -9.23 8.87 15.33
CA ILE A 253 -9.37 9.30 13.94
C ILE A 253 -10.77 9.01 13.41
N ASN A 254 -11.32 7.82 13.67
CA ASN A 254 -12.69 7.48 13.30
C ASN A 254 -13.68 8.51 13.85
N ARG A 255 -13.51 8.93 15.11
CA ARG A 255 -14.32 9.98 15.73
C ARG A 255 -14.16 11.34 15.03
N ILE A 256 -12.96 11.71 14.57
CA ILE A 256 -12.75 12.92 13.73
C ILE A 256 -13.51 12.81 12.41
N VAL A 257 -13.45 11.64 11.76
CA VAL A 257 -14.17 11.39 10.50
C VAL A 257 -15.67 11.52 10.73
N GLN A 258 -16.22 10.80 11.72
CA GLN A 258 -17.63 10.88 12.10
C GLN A 258 -18.07 12.31 12.36
N TYR A 259 -17.27 13.07 13.12
CA TYR A 259 -17.57 14.46 13.41
C TYR A 259 -17.60 15.33 12.14
N SER A 260 -16.64 15.13 11.22
CA SER A 260 -16.59 15.87 9.96
C SER A 260 -17.85 15.65 9.11
N PHE A 261 -18.39 14.43 9.08
CA PHE A 261 -19.61 14.11 8.34
C PHE A 261 -20.86 14.68 9.01
N ARG A 262 -20.97 14.60 10.34
CA ARG A 262 -22.07 15.22 11.10
C ARG A 262 -22.14 16.72 10.83
N VAL A 263 -20.98 17.38 10.82
CA VAL A 263 -20.86 18.80 10.49
C VAL A 263 -21.24 19.06 9.03
N GLY A 264 -20.77 18.21 8.10
CA GLY A 264 -20.98 18.36 6.66
C GLY A 264 -22.43 18.20 6.19
N GLY A 265 -23.24 17.38 6.87
CA GLY A 265 -24.66 17.22 6.54
C GLY A 265 -25.63 18.11 7.32
N GLY A 266 -25.14 18.95 8.23
CA GLY A 266 -25.92 20.03 8.80
C GLY A 266 -26.08 21.20 7.81
N ALA A 267 -27.15 22.00 7.96
CA ALA A 267 -27.21 23.29 7.28
C ALA A 267 -26.01 24.14 7.71
N ILE A 268 -25.15 24.52 6.75
CA ILE A 268 -23.93 25.32 7.02
C ILE A 268 -24.25 26.60 7.81
N ALA A 269 -25.48 27.11 7.68
CA ALA A 269 -26.02 28.21 8.49
C ALA A 269 -26.28 27.76 9.94
N GLY A 270 -25.24 27.81 10.78
CA GLY A 270 -25.34 27.49 12.21
C GLY A 270 -24.09 26.84 12.80
N LEU A 271 -23.19 26.35 11.95
CA LEU A 271 -21.93 25.74 12.37
C LEU A 271 -20.99 26.76 13.02
N ALA A 272 -20.26 26.32 14.05
CA ALA A 272 -19.14 27.08 14.59
C ALA A 272 -18.05 27.26 13.52
N ALA A 273 -17.22 28.31 13.68
CA ALA A 273 -16.16 28.60 12.72
C ALA A 273 -15.16 27.43 12.56
N SER A 274 -14.85 26.72 13.64
CA SER A 274 -14.00 25.52 13.65
C SER A 274 -14.60 24.37 12.85
N GLU A 275 -15.90 24.13 12.99
CA GLU A 275 -16.64 23.08 12.28
C GLU A 275 -16.66 23.33 10.78
N CYS A 276 -16.95 24.58 10.38
CA CYS A 276 -16.92 24.98 8.98
C CYS A 276 -15.52 24.74 8.34
N ARG A 277 -14.44 24.99 9.10
CA ARG A 277 -13.06 24.79 8.63
C ARG A 277 -12.65 23.32 8.61
N LEU A 278 -13.11 22.48 9.54
CA LEU A 278 -12.92 21.03 9.46
C LEU A 278 -13.50 20.50 8.15
N TRP A 279 -14.75 20.86 7.85
CA TRP A 279 -15.46 20.34 6.68
C TRP A 279 -14.93 20.86 5.34
N LYS A 280 -14.61 22.17 5.25
CA LYS A 280 -14.22 22.80 3.98
C LYS A 280 -12.72 22.82 3.72
N GLU A 281 -11.92 22.90 4.78
CA GLU A 281 -10.47 23.11 4.70
C GLU A 281 -9.69 21.95 5.33
N GLY A 282 -10.37 20.95 5.91
CA GLY A 282 -9.72 19.81 6.55
C GLY A 282 -8.95 20.21 7.81
N VAL A 283 -9.34 21.29 8.49
CA VAL A 283 -8.59 21.84 9.62
C VAL A 283 -9.01 21.21 10.94
N VAL A 284 -8.03 20.66 11.66
CA VAL A 284 -8.17 20.06 12.99
C VAL A 284 -7.38 20.91 13.99
N SER A 285 -7.88 21.10 15.20
CA SER A 285 -7.17 21.83 16.25
C SER A 285 -7.23 21.11 17.60
N SER A 286 -6.26 21.38 18.46
CA SER A 286 -6.25 20.79 19.81
C SER A 286 -7.48 21.17 20.62
N GLU A 287 -7.99 22.39 20.47
CA GLU A 287 -9.20 22.85 21.16
C GLU A 287 -10.46 22.12 20.68
N MET A 288 -10.56 21.83 19.38
CA MET A 288 -11.67 21.03 18.83
C MET A 288 -11.65 19.62 19.44
N LEU A 289 -10.47 19.00 19.52
CA LEU A 289 -10.30 17.65 20.08
C LEU A 289 -10.51 17.59 21.60
N LYS A 290 -10.58 18.73 22.30
CA LYS A 290 -10.97 18.78 23.73
C LYS A 290 -12.49 18.87 23.93
N GLY A 291 -13.26 19.01 22.86
CA GLY A 291 -14.72 19.08 22.93
C GLY A 291 -15.36 17.77 23.41
N GLU A 292 -16.61 17.86 23.87
CA GLU A 292 -17.37 16.71 24.41
C GLU A 292 -17.47 15.54 23.42
N GLU A 293 -17.45 15.85 22.12
CA GLU A 293 -17.55 14.89 21.02
C GLU A 293 -16.39 13.90 20.94
N PHE A 294 -15.26 14.25 21.56
CA PHE A 294 -14.06 13.42 21.63
C PHE A 294 -13.83 12.87 23.04
N ARG A 295 -14.85 12.91 23.91
CA ARG A 295 -14.76 12.34 25.25
C ARG A 295 -14.44 10.85 25.17
N GLY A 296 -13.45 10.43 25.95
CA GLY A 296 -12.96 9.04 25.94
C GLY A 296 -11.95 8.71 24.84
N CYS A 297 -11.73 9.59 23.86
CA CYS A 297 -10.69 9.43 22.83
C CYS A 297 -9.27 9.75 23.33
N PHE A 298 -9.13 10.25 24.57
CA PHE A 298 -7.87 10.72 25.15
C PHE A 298 -7.77 10.31 26.62
N VAL A 299 -6.54 10.08 27.09
CA VAL A 299 -6.22 9.65 28.46
C VAL A 299 -5.41 10.74 29.14
N ARG A 300 -5.99 11.41 30.13
CA ARG A 300 -5.35 12.52 30.84
C ARG A 300 -3.97 12.14 31.37
N GLY A 301 -2.96 12.97 31.09
CA GLY A 301 -1.58 12.76 31.53
C GLY A 301 -0.80 11.65 30.83
N LEU A 302 -1.42 10.87 29.94
CA LEU A 302 -0.75 9.79 29.18
C LEU A 302 -0.87 9.98 27.66
N PHE A 303 -2.02 10.42 27.18
CA PHE A 303 -2.28 10.65 25.77
C PHE A 303 -3.37 11.72 25.61
N GLU A 304 -2.96 12.98 25.43
CA GLU A 304 -3.87 14.11 25.29
C GLU A 304 -4.03 14.53 23.82
N ALA A 305 -5.01 15.40 23.53
CA ALA A 305 -5.27 15.89 22.19
C ALA A 305 -4.04 16.48 21.49
N GLY A 306 -3.18 17.18 22.23
CA GLY A 306 -1.93 17.72 21.71
C GLY A 306 -0.93 16.62 21.32
N ASP A 307 -0.88 15.53 22.08
CA ASP A 307 0.02 14.40 21.78
C ASP A 307 -0.50 13.58 20.58
N ALA A 308 -1.82 13.46 20.44
CA ALA A 308 -2.44 12.88 19.25
C ALA A 308 -2.05 13.65 17.99
N LEU A 309 -2.11 14.99 18.01
CA LEU A 309 -1.70 15.81 16.87
C LEU A 309 -0.21 15.66 16.55
N LYS A 310 0.67 15.59 17.55
CA LYS A 310 2.10 15.30 17.34
C LYS A 310 2.33 13.91 16.76
N LEU A 311 1.57 12.91 17.22
CA LEU A 311 1.64 11.55 16.68
C LEU A 311 1.21 11.54 15.21
N PHE A 312 0.09 12.19 14.89
CA PHE A 312 -0.42 12.30 13.53
C PHE A 312 0.53 13.09 12.62
N GLU A 313 1.18 14.13 13.14
CA GLU A 313 2.20 14.90 12.41
C GLU A 313 3.42 14.03 12.09
N LYS A 314 3.91 13.27 13.07
CA LYS A 314 5.02 12.32 12.87
C LYS A 314 4.69 11.27 11.80
N LEU A 315 3.43 10.91 11.65
CA LEU A 315 2.93 9.96 10.67
C LEU A 315 2.52 10.59 9.33
N TYR A 316 2.76 11.89 9.12
CA TYR A 316 2.32 12.64 7.95
C TYR A 316 0.80 12.54 7.68
N ILE A 317 -0.01 12.36 8.72
CA ILE A 317 -1.48 12.39 8.64
C ILE A 317 -1.98 13.85 8.70
N VAL A 318 -1.30 14.68 9.50
CA VAL A 318 -1.55 16.12 9.59
C VAL A 318 -0.29 16.93 9.36
N ALA A 319 -0.44 18.21 9.03
CA ALA A 319 0.67 19.17 8.97
C ALA A 319 0.28 20.50 9.64
N PRO A 320 1.21 21.17 10.33
CA PRO A 320 0.89 22.38 11.08
C PRO A 320 0.52 23.55 10.14
N LEU A 321 -0.64 24.16 10.37
CA LEU A 321 -0.99 25.46 9.79
C LEU A 321 -0.39 26.59 10.62
N ASN A 322 -0.44 26.44 11.94
CA ASN A 322 0.14 27.29 12.97
C ASN A 322 0.34 26.44 14.25
N GLU A 323 0.68 27.06 15.38
CA GLU A 323 0.93 26.35 16.65
C GLU A 323 -0.26 25.52 17.18
N ARG A 324 -1.50 25.82 16.74
CA ARG A 324 -2.72 25.23 17.31
C ARG A 324 -3.58 24.47 16.31
N GLU A 325 -3.39 24.75 15.03
CA GLU A 325 -4.21 24.23 13.94
C GLU A 325 -3.36 23.46 12.95
N PHE A 326 -3.95 22.38 12.45
CA PHE A 326 -3.31 21.43 11.56
C PHE A 326 -4.24 21.16 10.39
N ILE A 327 -3.68 20.97 9.21
CA ILE A 327 -4.42 20.47 8.06
C ILE A 327 -4.34 18.94 8.03
N MET A 328 -5.48 18.29 7.87
CA MET A 328 -5.63 16.84 7.70
C MET A 328 -6.24 16.57 6.32
N PRO A 329 -5.42 16.36 5.27
CA PRO A 329 -5.91 16.31 3.90
C PRO A 329 -6.93 15.19 3.64
N ALA A 330 -6.90 14.11 4.43
CA ALA A 330 -7.88 13.05 4.34
C ALA A 330 -9.31 13.53 4.64
N MET A 331 -9.49 14.61 5.42
CA MET A 331 -10.81 15.18 5.73
C MET A 331 -11.38 16.06 4.61
N LEU A 332 -10.56 16.38 3.59
CA LEU A 332 -11.01 17.23 2.49
C LEU A 332 -12.05 16.53 1.63
N GLN A 333 -12.87 17.33 0.96
CA GLN A 333 -13.76 16.84 -0.09
C GLN A 333 -12.97 16.36 -1.30
N THR A 334 -13.56 15.48 -2.08
CA THR A 334 -12.96 14.98 -3.33
C THR A 334 -13.60 15.66 -4.53
N VAL A 335 -12.79 16.10 -5.48
CA VAL A 335 -13.28 16.62 -6.77
C VAL A 335 -13.69 15.44 -7.64
N ALA A 336 -14.89 15.50 -8.22
CA ALA A 336 -15.32 14.53 -9.22
C ALA A 336 -14.46 14.63 -10.48
N GLU A 337 -14.20 13.50 -11.14
CA GLU A 337 -13.33 13.43 -12.34
C GLU A 337 -13.76 14.43 -13.43
N LYS A 338 -15.06 14.52 -13.70
CA LYS A 338 -15.66 15.48 -14.66
C LYS A 338 -15.38 16.96 -14.35
N ASP A 339 -15.05 17.28 -13.10
CA ASP A 339 -14.79 18.66 -12.64
C ASP A 339 -13.28 18.90 -12.45
N MET A 340 -12.45 17.87 -12.60
CA MET A 340 -10.99 17.95 -12.37
C MET A 340 -10.29 18.87 -13.37
N GLU A 341 -10.75 18.90 -14.63
CA GLU A 341 -10.23 19.78 -15.68
C GLU A 341 -10.24 21.26 -15.30
N ARG A 342 -11.16 21.69 -14.43
CA ARG A 342 -11.23 23.09 -13.95
C ARG A 342 -10.04 23.51 -13.10
N TYR A 343 -9.32 22.54 -12.55
CA TYR A 343 -8.18 22.76 -11.67
C TYR A 343 -6.85 22.54 -12.38
N VAL A 344 -6.88 21.92 -13.57
CA VAL A 344 -5.71 21.77 -14.44
C VAL A 344 -5.32 23.16 -14.96
N PRO A 345 -4.08 23.63 -14.69
CA PRO A 345 -3.59 24.88 -15.27
C PRO A 345 -3.58 24.85 -16.81
N ALA A 346 -3.59 26.03 -17.43
CA ALA A 346 -3.45 26.12 -18.87
C ALA A 346 -2.11 25.48 -19.32
N PRO A 347 -2.08 24.75 -20.46
CA PRO A 347 -0.86 24.12 -20.95
C PRO A 347 0.26 25.16 -21.14
N SER A 348 1.46 24.84 -20.66
CA SER A 348 2.66 25.64 -20.92
C SER A 348 3.45 25.05 -22.09
N GLU A 349 3.89 25.90 -23.02
CA GLU A 349 4.79 25.50 -24.10
C GLU A 349 6.22 25.22 -23.60
N HIS A 350 6.56 25.67 -22.38
CA HIS A 350 7.92 25.64 -21.85
C HIS A 350 8.15 24.54 -20.82
N VAL A 351 7.09 24.04 -20.18
CA VAL A 351 7.16 22.95 -19.21
C VAL A 351 5.97 22.01 -19.41
N SER A 352 6.26 20.75 -19.68
CA SER A 352 5.23 19.71 -19.73
C SER A 352 4.88 19.27 -18.31
N PRO A 353 3.64 18.81 -18.05
CA PRO A 353 3.29 18.24 -16.76
C PRO A 353 4.20 17.04 -16.43
N LEU A 354 4.63 16.95 -15.18
CA LEU A 354 5.39 15.83 -14.65
C LEU A 354 4.40 14.79 -14.10
N PHE A 355 4.62 13.53 -14.43
CA PHE A 355 3.83 12.42 -13.91
C PHE A 355 4.71 11.63 -12.94
N LEU A 356 4.19 11.32 -11.75
CA LEU A 356 4.79 10.39 -10.82
C LEU A 356 4.13 9.03 -11.01
N HIS A 357 4.83 8.14 -11.71
CA HIS A 357 4.35 6.81 -12.05
C HIS A 357 4.79 5.79 -11.00
N PHE A 358 3.83 5.03 -10.50
CA PHE A 358 4.07 3.95 -9.53
C PHE A 358 4.12 2.61 -10.27
N HIS A 359 5.09 1.77 -9.93
CA HIS A 359 5.21 0.44 -10.52
C HIS A 359 3.91 -0.36 -10.36
N MET A 360 3.49 -1.08 -11.41
CA MET A 360 2.15 -1.73 -11.54
C MET A 360 0.94 -0.78 -11.50
N SER A 361 1.13 0.55 -11.59
CA SER A 361 0.06 1.55 -11.50
C SER A 361 -0.75 1.49 -10.19
N ARG A 362 -0.13 1.07 -9.09
CA ARG A 362 -0.77 0.92 -7.77
C ARG A 362 -0.33 2.04 -6.84
N ILE A 363 -1.14 3.10 -6.76
CA ILE A 363 -0.96 4.12 -5.73
C ILE A 363 -1.58 3.59 -4.44
N ALA A 364 -0.75 3.37 -3.43
CA ALA A 364 -1.24 3.03 -2.10
C ALA A 364 -2.04 4.21 -1.51
N LYS A 365 -3.20 3.93 -0.91
CA LYS A 365 -4.02 4.93 -0.24
C LYS A 365 -3.23 5.66 0.83
N GLY A 366 -3.54 6.94 0.98
CA GLY A 366 -2.87 7.85 1.91
C GLY A 366 -1.61 8.51 1.37
N VAL A 367 -0.88 7.89 0.43
CA VAL A 367 0.39 8.45 -0.10
C VAL A 367 0.20 9.88 -0.63
N PHE A 368 -0.89 10.15 -1.34
CA PHE A 368 -1.18 11.50 -1.84
C PHE A 368 -1.36 12.52 -0.70
N CYS A 369 -2.25 12.23 0.25
CA CYS A 369 -2.52 13.09 1.40
C CYS A 369 -1.27 13.31 2.25
N SER A 370 -0.47 12.27 2.44
CA SER A 370 0.80 12.36 3.18
C SER A 370 1.90 13.04 2.39
N THR A 371 1.88 13.01 1.06
CA THR A 371 2.78 13.83 0.24
C THR A 371 2.46 15.31 0.45
N HIS A 372 1.18 15.69 0.49
CA HIS A 372 0.77 17.06 0.80
C HIS A 372 1.23 17.50 2.19
N THR A 373 1.01 16.69 3.24
CA THR A 373 1.48 17.03 4.60
C THR A 373 3.02 17.07 4.67
N CYS A 374 3.72 16.15 4.01
CA CYS A 374 5.19 16.12 3.97
C CYS A 374 5.77 17.36 3.28
N MET A 375 5.24 17.74 2.11
CA MET A 375 5.63 18.96 1.39
C MET A 375 5.49 20.21 2.27
N ARG A 376 4.47 20.25 3.14
CA ARG A 376 4.28 21.32 4.10
C ARG A 376 5.25 21.24 5.27
N SER A 377 5.29 20.12 5.99
CA SER A 377 6.06 19.98 7.23
C SER A 377 7.57 19.98 7.00
N LYS A 378 8.05 19.37 5.92
CA LYS A 378 9.49 19.22 5.62
C LYS A 378 10.03 20.39 4.80
N TYR A 379 9.26 20.88 3.83
CA TYR A 379 9.72 21.86 2.84
C TYR A 379 9.05 23.24 2.96
N GLY A 380 8.10 23.41 3.88
CA GLY A 380 7.45 24.70 4.14
C GLY A 380 6.47 25.15 3.05
N TRP A 381 6.06 24.27 2.14
CA TRP A 381 5.06 24.62 1.13
C TRP A 381 3.72 24.91 1.77
N THR A 382 2.99 25.88 1.21
CA THR A 382 1.68 26.29 1.74
C THR A 382 0.61 26.20 0.67
N THR A 383 -0.66 26.09 1.08
CA THR A 383 -1.78 26.13 0.12
C THR A 383 -1.81 27.47 -0.61
N ALA A 384 -1.96 27.43 -1.93
CA ALA A 384 -2.17 28.63 -2.74
C ALA A 384 -3.59 29.16 -2.54
N TYR A 385 -3.75 30.48 -2.51
CA TYR A 385 -5.05 31.13 -2.30
C TYR A 385 -5.33 32.16 -3.39
N THR A 386 -6.61 32.29 -3.74
CA THR A 386 -7.10 33.34 -4.65
C THR A 386 -8.09 34.26 -3.94
N MET A 387 -8.32 35.43 -4.52
CA MET A 387 -9.27 36.41 -3.99
C MET A 387 -10.60 36.29 -4.75
N VAL A 388 -11.64 35.87 -4.06
CA VAL A 388 -13.01 35.81 -4.60
C VAL A 388 -13.90 36.74 -3.78
N LYS A 389 -14.44 37.79 -4.41
CA LYS A 389 -15.28 38.80 -3.74
C LYS A 389 -14.63 39.35 -2.45
N SER A 390 -13.34 39.68 -2.52
CA SER A 390 -12.52 40.17 -1.39
C SER A 390 -12.30 39.17 -0.24
N LYS A 391 -12.65 37.90 -0.42
CA LYS A 391 -12.33 36.82 0.52
C LYS A 391 -11.19 35.97 -0.04
N LYS A 392 -10.21 35.67 0.82
CA LYS A 392 -9.12 34.73 0.52
C LYS A 392 -9.69 33.31 0.59
N VAL A 393 -9.69 32.59 -0.52
CA VAL A 393 -10.17 31.21 -0.62
C VAL A 393 -9.08 30.33 -1.23
N PRO A 394 -8.94 29.06 -0.82
CA PRO A 394 -7.97 28.17 -1.44
C PRO A 394 -8.19 28.09 -2.95
N ALA A 395 -7.11 28.17 -3.74
CA ALA A 395 -7.17 28.08 -5.19
C ALA A 395 -7.60 26.67 -5.64
N CYS A 396 -7.05 25.65 -4.99
CA CYS A 396 -7.37 24.24 -5.15
C CYS A 396 -6.98 23.52 -3.85
N LEU A 397 -7.96 22.99 -3.12
CA LEU A 397 -7.73 22.27 -1.86
C LEU A 397 -8.78 21.18 -1.68
N PHE A 398 -8.41 19.99 -2.12
CA PHE A 398 -9.24 18.79 -2.12
C PHE A 398 -8.39 17.57 -1.79
N ARG A 399 -9.06 16.47 -1.41
CA ARG A 399 -8.41 15.21 -1.05
C ARG A 399 -7.63 14.59 -2.20
N ASN A 400 -8.03 14.86 -3.45
CA ASN A 400 -7.39 14.37 -4.67
C ASN A 400 -6.80 15.48 -5.57
N ALA A 401 -6.76 16.73 -5.11
CA ALA A 401 -6.22 17.85 -5.88
C ALA A 401 -5.80 19.00 -4.95
N VAL A 402 -4.57 19.50 -5.07
CA VAL A 402 -4.10 20.62 -4.26
C VAL A 402 -3.18 21.53 -5.06
N ARG A 403 -3.30 22.85 -4.86
CA ARG A 403 -2.32 23.82 -5.34
C ARG A 403 -1.49 24.35 -4.19
N LEU A 404 -0.17 24.24 -4.33
CA LEU A 404 0.82 24.60 -3.33
C LEU A 404 1.73 25.71 -3.84
N GLN A 405 2.08 26.63 -2.97
CA GLN A 405 2.98 27.75 -3.21
C GLN A 405 4.30 27.52 -2.48
N HIS A 406 5.41 27.76 -3.18
CA HIS A 406 6.76 27.66 -2.64
C HIS A 406 6.97 28.76 -1.58
N PRO A 407 7.66 28.48 -0.44
CA PRO A 407 7.77 29.44 0.67
C PRO A 407 8.50 30.74 0.33
N THR A 408 9.49 30.66 -0.58
CA THR A 408 10.40 31.80 -0.87
C THR A 408 10.48 32.19 -2.35
N LYS A 409 9.88 31.41 -3.26
CA LYS A 409 9.98 31.61 -4.71
C LYS A 409 8.57 31.87 -5.24
N ALA A 410 8.45 32.71 -6.27
CA ALA A 410 7.18 32.96 -6.95
C ALA A 410 6.84 31.78 -7.86
N VAL A 411 6.56 30.64 -7.25
CA VAL A 411 6.30 29.36 -7.91
C VAL A 411 5.14 28.66 -7.23
N GLU A 412 4.24 28.14 -8.05
CA GLU A 412 3.14 27.28 -7.60
C GLU A 412 3.19 25.93 -8.33
N ILE A 413 2.78 24.88 -7.62
CA ILE A 413 2.52 23.57 -8.22
C ILE A 413 1.07 23.19 -8.01
N THR A 414 0.45 22.60 -9.03
CA THR A 414 -0.83 21.89 -8.87
C THR A 414 -0.55 20.40 -8.90
N LEU A 415 -0.86 19.72 -7.80
CA LEU A 415 -0.70 18.29 -7.64
C LEU A 415 -2.09 17.63 -7.69
N LEU A 416 -2.27 16.71 -8.64
CA LEU A 416 -3.53 15.99 -8.87
C LEU A 416 -3.33 14.49 -8.65
N HIS A 417 -4.31 13.84 -8.05
CA HIS A 417 -4.35 12.40 -7.86
C HIS A 417 -5.24 11.76 -8.93
N ALA A 418 -4.61 11.21 -9.96
CA ALA A 418 -5.26 10.35 -10.92
C ALA A 418 -5.21 8.88 -10.44
N LEU A 419 -6.00 8.00 -11.06
CA LEU A 419 -6.10 6.60 -10.62
C LEU A 419 -4.76 5.84 -10.63
N LYS A 420 -3.85 6.17 -11.55
CA LYS A 420 -2.61 5.42 -11.82
C LYS A 420 -1.32 6.21 -11.59
N HIS A 421 -1.41 7.53 -11.36
CA HIS A 421 -0.25 8.41 -11.23
C HIS A 421 -0.62 9.67 -10.45
N PHE A 422 0.40 10.40 -9.97
CA PHE A 422 0.21 11.81 -9.61
C PHE A 422 0.61 12.68 -10.78
N GLU A 423 -0.18 13.70 -11.06
CA GLU A 423 0.09 14.68 -12.10
C GLU A 423 0.49 15.99 -11.45
N VAL A 424 1.58 16.57 -11.94
CA VAL A 424 2.21 17.77 -11.39
C VAL A 424 2.31 18.82 -12.48
N HIS A 425 1.62 19.93 -12.27
CA HIS A 425 1.72 21.12 -13.11
C HIS A 425 2.52 22.19 -12.38
N LEU A 426 3.40 22.87 -13.10
CA LEU A 426 4.23 23.94 -12.58
C LEU A 426 3.82 25.28 -13.18
N ASP A 427 3.59 26.27 -12.32
CA ASP A 427 3.44 27.67 -12.68
C ASP A 427 4.65 28.46 -12.15
N ALA A 428 5.53 28.88 -13.08
CA ALA A 428 6.79 29.55 -12.78
C ALA A 428 7.26 30.39 -13.98
N SER A 429 8.16 31.34 -13.71
CA SER A 429 8.84 32.13 -14.74
C SER A 429 9.71 31.25 -15.65
N GLN A 430 9.70 31.49 -16.97
CA GLN A 430 10.41 30.66 -17.95
C GLN A 430 11.93 30.62 -17.71
N ALA A 431 12.52 31.72 -17.28
CA ALA A 431 13.97 31.85 -17.10
C ALA A 431 14.53 30.89 -16.03
N ASP A 432 13.69 30.48 -15.08
CA ASP A 432 14.12 29.70 -13.91
C ASP A 432 13.84 28.20 -14.05
N LEU A 433 13.09 27.78 -15.08
CA LEU A 433 12.62 26.38 -15.24
C LEU A 433 13.73 25.32 -15.20
N PRO A 434 14.90 25.48 -15.86
CA PRO A 434 15.94 24.45 -15.84
C PRO A 434 16.54 24.18 -14.47
N ILE A 435 16.40 25.12 -13.52
CA ILE A 435 16.90 25.02 -12.15
C ILE A 435 15.77 24.60 -11.21
N ILE A 436 14.60 25.22 -11.35
CA ILE A 436 13.45 25.02 -10.45
C ILE A 436 12.79 23.67 -10.67
N CYS A 437 12.63 23.20 -11.92
CA CYS A 437 11.95 21.93 -12.20
C CYS A 437 12.67 20.73 -11.53
N PRO A 438 14.00 20.54 -11.66
CA PRO A 438 14.68 19.43 -11.00
C PRO A 438 14.61 19.50 -9.47
N GLU A 439 14.71 20.70 -8.90
CA GLU A 439 14.62 20.92 -7.45
C GLU A 439 13.23 20.52 -6.92
N ILE A 440 12.16 20.95 -7.59
CA ILE A 440 10.78 20.58 -7.24
C ILE A 440 10.53 19.08 -7.41
N ARG A 441 11.02 18.49 -8.51
CA ARG A 441 10.96 17.04 -8.72
C ARG A 441 11.60 16.30 -7.55
N ASP A 442 12.81 16.69 -7.15
CA ASP A 442 13.55 16.01 -6.08
C ASP A 442 12.84 16.15 -4.72
N MET A 443 12.29 17.34 -4.41
CA MET A 443 11.45 17.53 -3.22
C MET A 443 10.18 16.66 -3.25
N LEU A 444 9.49 16.58 -4.39
CA LEU A 444 8.28 15.78 -4.52
C LEU A 444 8.55 14.28 -4.41
N MET A 445 9.62 13.80 -5.04
CA MET A 445 10.03 12.40 -4.97
C MET A 445 10.39 12.01 -3.53
N ASP A 446 11.17 12.84 -2.84
CA ASP A 446 11.47 12.63 -1.42
C ASP A 446 10.22 12.70 -0.53
N ALA A 447 9.28 13.62 -0.81
CA ALA A 447 8.04 13.71 -0.06
C ALA A 447 7.16 12.46 -0.24
N VAL A 448 7.06 11.93 -1.47
CA VAL A 448 6.38 10.65 -1.75
C VAL A 448 7.08 9.49 -1.04
N ASP A 449 8.41 9.42 -1.10
CA ASP A 449 9.18 8.37 -0.44
C ASP A 449 9.07 8.45 1.09
N SER A 450 9.04 9.66 1.66
CA SER A 450 8.83 9.91 3.09
C SER A 450 7.42 9.50 3.52
N ALA A 451 6.40 9.85 2.74
CA ALA A 451 5.01 9.43 2.96
C ALA A 451 4.87 7.89 2.91
N ALA A 452 5.42 7.27 1.87
CA ALA A 452 5.46 5.81 1.74
C ALA A 452 6.19 5.15 2.91
N SER A 453 7.32 5.71 3.35
CA SER A 453 8.12 5.19 4.46
C SER A 453 7.42 5.32 5.81
N ALA A 454 6.70 6.42 6.06
CA ALA A 454 5.90 6.58 7.26
C ALA A 454 4.79 5.52 7.36
N PHE A 455 4.23 5.12 6.22
CA PHE A 455 3.29 4.00 6.11
C PHE A 455 3.97 2.66 5.89
N ARG A 456 5.31 2.61 5.88
CA ARG A 456 6.12 1.41 5.71
C ARG A 456 5.81 0.64 4.43
N PHE A 457 5.45 1.33 3.36
CA PHE A 457 5.24 0.70 2.08
C PHE A 457 6.60 0.35 1.43
N LYS A 458 6.79 -0.91 1.01
CA LYS A 458 8.04 -1.36 0.37
C LYS A 458 8.05 -1.17 -1.16
N ASN A 459 6.88 -1.26 -1.79
CA ASN A 459 6.74 -1.32 -3.26
C ASN A 459 6.04 -0.09 -3.86
N SER A 460 5.96 1.03 -3.14
CA SER A 460 5.25 2.25 -3.57
C SER A 460 6.21 3.34 -4.07
N ARG A 461 7.38 2.97 -4.59
CA ARG A 461 8.32 3.96 -5.14
C ARG A 461 7.76 4.55 -6.42
N ALA A 462 7.73 5.86 -6.49
CA ALA A 462 7.41 6.59 -7.70
C ALA A 462 8.62 6.62 -8.64
N SER A 463 8.33 6.84 -9.92
CA SER A 463 9.29 7.10 -10.98
C SER A 463 8.83 8.30 -11.79
N VAL A 464 9.79 9.04 -12.34
CA VAL A 464 9.51 10.16 -13.22
C VAL A 464 8.91 9.64 -14.52
N ALA A 465 7.80 10.22 -14.94
CA ALA A 465 7.13 9.89 -16.17
C ALA A 465 6.50 11.13 -16.83
N PHE A 466 6.03 10.94 -18.06
CA PHE A 466 5.29 11.92 -18.86
C PHE A 466 4.11 11.25 -19.55
N GLN A 467 3.20 12.01 -20.13
CA GLN A 467 2.11 11.45 -20.92
C GLN A 467 2.64 10.65 -22.13
N CYS A 468 2.13 9.43 -22.36
CA CYS A 468 2.49 8.65 -23.55
C CYS A 468 1.82 9.24 -24.79
N PRO A 469 2.56 9.52 -25.88
CA PRO A 469 1.97 9.91 -27.16
C PRO A 469 1.39 8.72 -27.97
N CYS A 470 1.50 7.50 -27.46
CA CYS A 470 1.22 6.28 -28.21
C CYS A 470 -0.27 5.91 -28.32
N SER A 471 -1.14 6.47 -27.46
CA SER A 471 -2.59 6.31 -27.54
C SER A 471 -3.26 7.65 -27.27
N PRO A 472 -3.95 8.26 -28.25
CA PRO A 472 -4.71 9.49 -28.04
C PRO A 472 -5.92 9.29 -27.11
N ASP A 473 -6.49 8.09 -27.10
CA ASP A 473 -7.77 7.78 -26.43
C ASP A 473 -7.60 7.17 -25.03
N ASP A 474 -6.37 6.78 -24.64
CA ASP A 474 -6.07 6.21 -23.32
C ASP A 474 -4.90 6.95 -22.66
N VAL A 475 -5.22 7.81 -21.68
CA VAL A 475 -4.26 8.62 -20.94
C VAL A 475 -3.45 7.72 -20.01
N HIS A 476 -2.24 7.38 -20.44
CA HIS A 476 -1.27 6.64 -19.65
C HIS A 476 0.12 7.25 -19.76
N THR A 477 1.06 6.74 -18.96
CA THR A 477 2.38 7.35 -18.78
C THR A 477 3.46 6.66 -19.61
N ALA A 478 4.58 7.35 -19.82
CA ALA A 478 5.82 6.82 -20.35
C ALA A 478 6.99 7.31 -19.50
N THR A 479 7.91 6.42 -19.15
CA THR A 479 9.08 6.74 -18.32
C THR A 479 10.31 7.00 -19.19
N PRO A 480 11.21 7.93 -18.81
CA PRO A 480 12.51 8.05 -19.46
C PRO A 480 13.32 6.76 -19.31
N ASN A 481 14.03 6.36 -20.36
CA ASN A 481 15.06 5.32 -20.25
C ASN A 481 16.27 5.83 -19.43
N GLU A 482 17.17 4.95 -18.98
CA GLU A 482 18.31 5.35 -18.13
C GLU A 482 19.21 6.44 -18.73
N ALA A 483 19.36 6.44 -20.06
CA ALA A 483 20.14 7.44 -20.79
C ALA A 483 19.39 8.77 -21.00
N HIS A 484 18.14 8.90 -20.53
CA HIS A 484 17.24 10.03 -20.77
C HIS A 484 17.18 10.45 -22.26
N SER A 485 17.29 9.47 -23.17
CA SER A 485 17.31 9.69 -24.62
C SER A 485 15.96 9.41 -25.26
N ASN A 486 15.20 8.45 -24.74
CA ASN A 486 13.88 8.03 -25.23
C ASN A 486 12.90 7.81 -24.07
N LEU A 487 11.61 7.77 -24.40
CA LEU A 487 10.54 7.35 -23.50
C LEU A 487 10.18 5.88 -23.72
N ILE A 488 9.84 5.18 -22.64
CA ILE A 488 9.35 3.79 -22.62
C ILE A 488 7.88 3.84 -22.20
N CYS A 489 6.99 3.35 -23.07
CA CYS A 489 5.56 3.27 -22.76
C CYS A 489 5.33 2.31 -21.58
N THR A 490 4.62 2.76 -20.53
CA THR A 490 4.38 1.91 -19.35
C THR A 490 3.37 0.79 -19.58
N LEU A 491 2.53 0.88 -20.63
CA LEU A 491 1.61 -0.19 -21.01
C LEU A 491 2.27 -1.28 -21.85
N THR A 492 3.12 -0.90 -22.80
CA THR A 492 3.67 -1.84 -23.81
C THR A 492 5.13 -2.22 -23.55
N GLY A 493 5.84 -1.50 -22.69
CA GLY A 493 7.28 -1.64 -22.48
C GLY A 493 8.13 -1.23 -23.69
N LYS A 494 7.53 -0.70 -24.77
CA LYS A 494 8.22 -0.37 -26.02
C LYS A 494 8.77 1.05 -25.97
N ASN A 495 9.93 1.22 -26.62
CA ASN A 495 10.50 2.54 -26.88
C ASN A 495 9.58 3.34 -27.81
N ILE A 496 9.30 4.57 -27.39
CA ILE A 496 8.54 5.55 -28.16
C ILE A 496 9.50 6.28 -29.07
N ARG A 497 9.14 6.42 -30.35
CA ARG A 497 9.94 7.16 -31.33
C ARG A 497 9.78 8.65 -31.10
N GLY A 498 10.91 9.37 -31.08
CA GLY A 498 10.97 10.79 -30.72
C GLY A 498 11.38 10.91 -29.25
N GLY A 499 12.61 11.35 -29.00
CA GLY A 499 13.14 11.51 -27.65
C GLY A 499 12.38 12.57 -26.84
N LEU A 500 12.83 12.81 -25.60
CA LEU A 500 12.22 13.80 -24.71
C LEU A 500 12.17 15.20 -25.36
N THR A 501 11.01 15.85 -25.27
CA THR A 501 10.83 17.23 -25.74
C THR A 501 11.61 18.21 -24.85
N PRO A 502 11.94 19.42 -25.33
CA PRO A 502 12.57 20.44 -24.48
C PRO A 502 11.77 20.73 -23.19
N ALA A 503 10.44 20.79 -23.31
CA ALA A 503 9.53 21.03 -22.19
C ALA A 503 9.46 19.86 -21.18
N GLN A 504 9.85 18.64 -21.56
CA GLN A 504 10.02 17.51 -20.64
C GLN A 504 11.42 17.50 -20.00
N ARG A 505 12.46 17.85 -20.78
CA ARG A 505 13.86 17.81 -20.33
C ARG A 505 14.16 18.77 -19.18
N VAL A 506 13.42 19.87 -19.04
CA VAL A 506 13.60 20.79 -17.90
C VAL A 506 13.44 20.09 -16.55
N TRP A 507 12.63 19.04 -16.46
CA TRP A 507 12.49 18.23 -15.25
C TRP A 507 13.68 17.32 -14.96
N LEU A 508 14.53 17.03 -15.94
CA LEU A 508 15.57 16.00 -15.86
C LEU A 508 16.98 16.56 -15.62
N GLY A 509 17.10 17.85 -15.28
CA GLY A 509 18.39 18.54 -15.06
C GLY A 509 19.39 17.79 -14.15
N PRO A 510 20.67 18.20 -14.15
CA PRO A 510 21.74 17.48 -13.44
C PRO A 510 21.37 17.29 -11.97
N ARG A 511 21.46 16.05 -11.45
CA ARG A 511 21.15 15.73 -10.05
C ARG A 511 21.89 16.67 -9.11
N THR A 512 21.16 17.52 -8.39
CA THR A 512 21.68 18.26 -7.25
C THR A 512 21.89 17.28 -6.09
N ALA A 513 23.11 17.15 -5.60
CA ALA A 513 23.38 16.38 -4.39
C ALA A 513 22.60 17.00 -3.19
N PRO A 514 22.10 16.19 -2.25
CA PRO A 514 21.42 16.72 -1.07
C PRO A 514 22.36 17.62 -0.28
N VAL A 515 21.83 18.79 0.13
CA VAL A 515 22.53 19.76 0.97
C VAL A 515 22.82 19.10 2.32
N ALA A 516 24.08 18.76 2.54
CA ALA A 516 24.55 18.30 3.84
C ALA A 516 24.63 19.50 4.79
N GLU A 517 23.76 19.54 5.79
CA GLU A 517 23.97 20.37 6.97
C GLU A 517 25.12 19.78 7.79
N SER A 518 26.22 20.52 7.85
CA SER A 518 27.35 20.26 8.73
C SER A 518 27.14 20.95 10.07
N ALA A 519 27.08 20.16 11.15
CA ALA A 519 28.05 20.17 12.25
C ALA A 519 27.42 19.74 13.59
N THR A 520 27.86 18.59 14.13
CA THR A 520 28.26 18.51 15.54
C THR A 520 29.19 17.31 15.77
N THR A 521 30.47 17.64 15.99
CA THR A 521 31.46 16.99 16.85
C THR A 521 31.28 15.50 17.19
N SER A 522 32.03 14.64 16.50
CA SER A 522 32.43 13.31 16.97
C SER A 522 33.81 13.37 17.63
N LEU A 523 33.87 13.07 18.93
CA LEU A 523 35.12 12.71 19.62
C LEU A 523 35.43 11.24 19.35
N SER A 524 36.66 11.01 18.90
CA SER A 524 37.29 9.72 18.69
C SER A 524 37.65 9.03 20.01
N THR A 525 37.41 7.72 20.11
CA THR A 525 38.36 6.79 20.74
C THR A 525 38.29 5.42 20.03
N SER A 526 39.43 5.06 19.44
CA SER A 526 39.99 3.73 19.20
C SER A 526 39.77 2.78 20.40
N GLU A 527 39.72 1.44 20.34
CA GLU A 527 40.38 0.43 19.50
C GLU A 527 39.74 -0.98 19.83
N PRO A 528 40.26 -2.16 19.43
CA PRO A 528 39.48 -3.21 18.77
C PRO A 528 39.25 -4.49 19.60
N VAL A 529 38.30 -5.34 19.21
CA VAL A 529 38.29 -6.76 19.61
C VAL A 529 37.88 -7.63 18.43
N SER A 530 38.77 -8.57 18.10
CA SER A 530 38.61 -9.64 17.12
C SER A 530 37.56 -10.66 17.55
N SER A 531 36.81 -11.21 16.60
CA SER A 531 36.33 -12.59 16.72
C SER A 531 36.38 -13.30 15.37
N LEU A 532 37.10 -14.41 15.40
CA LEU A 532 37.21 -15.45 14.38
C LEU A 532 35.84 -16.11 14.17
N THR A 533 35.47 -16.35 12.91
CA THR A 533 34.57 -17.44 12.55
C THR A 533 35.16 -18.16 11.34
N ASP A 534 35.32 -19.48 11.48
CA ASP A 534 35.83 -20.40 10.47
C ASP A 534 34.87 -20.54 9.28
N PRO A 535 35.37 -20.83 8.07
CA PRO A 535 34.53 -21.05 6.90
C PRO A 535 33.90 -22.45 6.92
N PRO A 536 32.64 -22.61 6.45
CA PRO A 536 32.03 -23.94 6.32
C PRO A 536 32.65 -24.70 5.15
N SER A 537 32.81 -26.02 5.35
CA SER A 537 33.35 -26.98 4.39
C SER A 537 32.40 -27.19 3.19
N PRO A 538 32.92 -27.49 1.99
CA PRO A 538 32.11 -27.60 0.77
C PRO A 538 31.37 -28.94 0.70
N SER A 539 30.05 -28.89 0.63
CA SER A 539 29.22 -29.98 0.13
C SER A 539 29.36 -30.08 -1.40
N SER A 540 29.33 -31.30 -1.92
CA SER A 540 29.43 -31.65 -3.33
C SER A 540 28.37 -30.93 -4.19
N PRO A 541 28.69 -30.51 -5.43
CA PRO A 541 27.73 -29.85 -6.30
C PRO A 541 26.72 -30.87 -6.84
N SER A 542 25.50 -30.92 -6.29
CA SER A 542 24.39 -31.59 -6.97
C SER A 542 23.86 -30.66 -8.05
N SER A 543 23.88 -31.11 -9.30
CA SER A 543 23.36 -30.33 -10.43
C SER A 543 21.87 -30.00 -10.23
N ARG A 544 21.49 -28.74 -10.40
CA ARG A 544 20.10 -28.24 -10.29
C ARG A 544 19.20 -28.70 -11.46
N MET A 545 19.73 -29.51 -12.38
CA MET A 545 19.00 -29.97 -13.56
C MET A 545 17.75 -30.80 -13.25
N ASP A 546 17.70 -31.44 -12.08
CA ASP A 546 16.56 -32.22 -11.62
C ASP A 546 15.59 -31.42 -10.74
N GLU A 547 15.87 -30.14 -10.48
CA GLU A 547 14.97 -29.24 -9.74
C GLU A 547 13.85 -28.70 -10.62
N LYS A 548 12.73 -28.34 -9.99
CA LYS A 548 11.60 -27.68 -10.63
C LYS A 548 11.91 -26.19 -10.86
N PRO A 549 11.83 -25.67 -12.11
CA PRO A 549 11.98 -24.25 -12.37
C PRO A 549 10.88 -23.44 -11.70
N THR A 550 11.18 -22.21 -11.28
CA THR A 550 10.17 -21.22 -10.85
C THR A 550 9.89 -20.21 -11.95
N LEU A 551 8.72 -19.56 -11.92
CA LEU A 551 8.36 -18.55 -12.92
C LEU A 551 9.31 -17.34 -12.93
N PRO A 552 9.77 -16.79 -11.78
CA PRO A 552 10.78 -15.74 -11.76
C PRO A 552 12.10 -16.15 -12.43
N GLU A 553 12.54 -17.40 -12.23
CA GLU A 553 13.75 -17.91 -12.90
C GLU A 553 13.58 -18.00 -14.41
N LEU A 554 12.38 -18.31 -14.92
CA LEU A 554 12.12 -18.30 -16.37
C LEU A 554 12.12 -16.88 -16.97
N LEU A 555 11.77 -15.87 -16.18
CA LEU A 555 11.74 -14.47 -16.59
C LEU A 555 13.11 -13.80 -16.54
N SER A 556 13.98 -14.23 -15.64
CA SER A 556 15.29 -13.64 -15.41
C SER A 556 16.29 -14.71 -14.98
N PHE A 557 16.63 -15.61 -15.91
CA PHE A 557 17.52 -16.73 -15.65
C PHE A 557 18.98 -16.25 -15.61
N PRO A 558 19.70 -16.40 -14.49
CA PRO A 558 21.09 -15.95 -14.39
C PRO A 558 21.98 -16.81 -15.29
N THR A 559 22.84 -16.17 -16.06
CA THR A 559 23.83 -16.85 -16.91
C THR A 559 25.25 -16.58 -16.43
N HIS A 560 26.19 -17.46 -16.79
CA HIS A 560 27.62 -17.27 -16.52
C HIS A 560 28.20 -16.02 -17.22
N SER A 561 27.55 -15.53 -18.28
CA SER A 561 27.92 -14.26 -18.94
C SER A 561 27.50 -13.01 -18.18
N GLY A 562 26.78 -13.14 -17.06
CA GLY A 562 26.34 -12.01 -16.22
C GLY A 562 25.08 -11.28 -16.69
N GLU A 563 24.67 -11.44 -17.95
CA GLU A 563 23.37 -10.95 -18.43
C GLU A 563 22.26 -11.99 -18.19
N PRO A 564 21.19 -11.67 -17.45
CA PRO A 564 20.08 -12.59 -17.26
C PRO A 564 19.33 -12.81 -18.57
N ILE A 565 18.97 -14.06 -18.85
CA ILE A 565 18.16 -14.42 -20.01
C ILE A 565 16.69 -14.53 -19.59
N ASN A 566 15.83 -13.83 -20.30
CA ASN A 566 14.40 -14.10 -20.25
C ASN A 566 14.08 -15.27 -21.20
N ILE A 567 13.83 -16.45 -20.63
CA ILE A 567 13.59 -17.69 -21.39
C ILE A 567 12.29 -17.55 -22.18
N ILE A 568 11.27 -16.90 -21.62
CA ILE A 568 9.96 -16.69 -22.27
C ILE A 568 10.13 -15.93 -23.59
N THR A 569 10.85 -14.81 -23.56
CA THR A 569 11.05 -13.99 -24.77
C THR A 569 11.97 -14.66 -25.78
N LYS A 570 12.91 -15.50 -25.33
CA LYS A 570 13.82 -16.25 -26.21
C LYS A 570 13.17 -17.41 -26.94
N VAL A 571 12.06 -17.95 -26.44
CA VAL A 571 11.26 -18.95 -27.18
C VAL A 571 10.68 -18.32 -28.45
N GLY A 572 10.21 -17.06 -28.34
CA GLY A 572 9.71 -16.28 -29.46
C GLY A 572 8.65 -17.04 -30.25
N VAL A 573 8.78 -17.06 -31.58
CA VAL A 573 7.81 -17.70 -32.50
C VAL A 573 7.70 -19.23 -32.37
N ASN A 574 8.56 -19.89 -31.59
CA ASN A 574 8.54 -21.35 -31.42
C ASN A 574 7.57 -21.82 -30.32
N TYR A 575 6.75 -20.91 -29.78
CA TYR A 575 5.83 -21.20 -28.68
C TYR A 575 4.83 -22.32 -29.02
N GLU A 576 4.38 -22.45 -30.27
CA GLU A 576 3.42 -23.51 -30.64
C GLU A 576 4.04 -24.89 -30.52
N MET A 577 5.26 -25.06 -31.02
CA MET A 577 5.98 -26.34 -30.91
C MET A 577 6.34 -26.63 -29.46
N LEU A 578 6.75 -25.61 -28.70
CA LEU A 578 7.09 -25.76 -27.28
C LEU A 578 5.87 -26.15 -26.45
N GLY A 579 4.74 -25.48 -26.67
CA GLY A 579 3.47 -25.76 -25.99
C GLY A 579 2.94 -27.15 -26.31
N THR A 580 3.02 -27.57 -27.57
CA THR A 580 2.64 -28.94 -27.97
C THR A 580 3.46 -29.99 -27.22
N LEU A 581 4.78 -29.78 -27.07
CA LEU A 581 5.66 -30.72 -26.37
C LEU A 581 5.52 -30.68 -24.85
N LEU A 582 5.47 -29.50 -24.24
CA LEU A 582 5.42 -29.35 -22.78
C LEU A 582 4.05 -29.68 -22.22
N LEU A 583 2.98 -29.35 -22.93
CA LEU A 583 1.60 -29.62 -22.49
C LEU A 583 1.05 -30.95 -23.00
N GLU A 584 1.84 -31.71 -23.78
CA GLU A 584 1.43 -32.97 -24.42
C GLU A 584 0.13 -32.82 -25.22
N ASP A 585 -0.01 -31.71 -25.96
CA ASP A 585 -1.20 -31.35 -26.75
C ASP A 585 -1.28 -32.16 -28.06
N ASN A 586 -1.30 -33.49 -27.95
CA ASN A 586 -1.26 -34.40 -29.09
C ASN A 586 -2.52 -34.34 -29.96
N ASP A 587 -3.66 -33.90 -29.40
CA ASP A 587 -4.93 -33.73 -30.09
C ASP A 587 -5.17 -32.31 -30.61
N GLY A 588 -4.26 -31.37 -30.29
CA GLY A 588 -4.32 -29.98 -30.72
C GLY A 588 -5.45 -29.17 -30.08
N SER A 589 -5.99 -29.60 -28.95
CA SER A 589 -7.11 -28.94 -28.25
C SER A 589 -6.66 -27.82 -27.30
N ILE A 590 -5.44 -27.91 -26.75
CA ILE A 590 -4.95 -27.01 -25.70
C ILE A 590 -4.44 -25.69 -26.30
N MET A 591 -3.63 -25.76 -27.36
CA MET A 591 -3.00 -24.59 -27.96
C MET A 591 -3.98 -23.57 -28.56
N PRO A 592 -5.08 -23.95 -29.24
CA PRO A 592 -6.12 -23.01 -29.67
C PRO A 592 -6.76 -22.26 -28.48
N THR A 593 -7.00 -22.96 -27.37
CA THR A 593 -7.57 -22.37 -26.15
C THR A 593 -6.62 -21.31 -25.58
N ILE A 594 -5.33 -21.63 -25.44
CA ILE A 594 -4.32 -20.67 -24.97
C ILE A 594 -4.24 -19.45 -25.90
N ARG A 595 -4.23 -19.65 -27.23
CA ARG A 595 -4.20 -18.55 -28.20
C ARG A 595 -5.40 -17.60 -28.06
N SER A 596 -6.59 -18.16 -27.82
CA SER A 596 -7.82 -17.38 -27.63
C SER A 596 -7.79 -16.51 -26.36
N GLN A 597 -7.08 -16.97 -25.32
CA GLN A 597 -6.99 -16.29 -24.02
C GLN A 597 -5.90 -15.22 -23.96
N CYS A 598 -4.84 -15.32 -24.78
CA CYS A 598 -3.64 -14.49 -24.67
C CYS A 598 -3.46 -13.42 -25.77
N HIS A 599 -4.54 -13.01 -26.45
CA HIS A 599 -4.55 -11.94 -27.48
C HIS A 599 -3.45 -12.05 -28.58
N LEU A 600 -3.04 -13.27 -28.94
CA LEU A 600 -2.05 -13.58 -29.98
C LEU A 600 -0.62 -13.06 -29.76
N ASP A 601 -0.26 -12.61 -28.54
CA ASP A 601 1.10 -12.20 -28.22
C ASP A 601 1.99 -13.42 -27.87
N ALA A 602 3.13 -13.57 -28.56
CA ALA A 602 3.99 -14.75 -28.45
C ALA A 602 4.57 -14.94 -27.04
N ASP A 603 4.92 -13.85 -26.37
CA ASP A 603 5.48 -13.88 -25.02
C ASP A 603 4.39 -14.25 -24.00
N SER A 604 3.19 -13.68 -24.14
CA SER A 604 2.01 -14.00 -23.32
C SER A 604 1.57 -15.46 -23.49
N ILE A 605 1.59 -15.98 -24.72
CA ILE A 605 1.28 -17.39 -25.01
C ILE A 605 2.35 -18.30 -24.40
N THR A 606 3.64 -17.98 -24.59
CA THR A 606 4.75 -18.75 -24.01
C THR A 606 4.67 -18.75 -22.48
N MET A 607 4.36 -17.61 -21.90
CA MET A 607 4.16 -17.44 -20.46
C MET A 607 3.03 -18.37 -19.95
N GLU A 608 1.90 -18.41 -20.64
CA GLU A 608 0.78 -19.27 -20.25
C GLU A 608 1.10 -20.77 -20.42
N ILE A 609 1.83 -21.15 -21.48
CA ILE A 609 2.37 -22.51 -21.64
C ILE A 609 3.23 -22.91 -20.44
N MET A 610 4.20 -22.06 -20.08
CA MET A 610 5.09 -22.34 -18.94
C MET A 610 4.33 -22.43 -17.63
N ARG A 611 3.34 -21.56 -17.39
CA ARG A 611 2.51 -21.62 -16.18
C ARG A 611 1.76 -22.94 -16.06
N ARG A 612 1.10 -23.38 -17.14
CA ARG A 612 0.37 -24.65 -17.14
C ARG A 612 1.29 -25.84 -16.89
N TRP A 613 2.44 -25.86 -17.57
CA TRP A 613 3.45 -26.90 -17.37
C TRP A 613 4.00 -26.91 -15.93
N LEU A 614 4.33 -25.75 -15.37
CA LEU A 614 4.78 -25.60 -13.98
C LEU A 614 3.74 -26.06 -12.94
N ARG A 615 2.44 -26.00 -13.27
CA ARG A 615 1.33 -26.54 -12.46
C ARG A 615 1.15 -28.05 -12.59
N GLY A 616 2.04 -28.73 -13.31
CA GLY A 616 1.97 -30.17 -13.54
C GLY A 616 1.01 -30.58 -14.65
N LYS A 617 0.54 -29.65 -15.48
CA LYS A 617 -0.26 -29.97 -16.67
C LYS A 617 0.68 -30.30 -17.83
N GLY A 618 0.61 -31.52 -18.35
CA GLY A 618 1.48 -32.00 -19.43
C GLY A 618 2.72 -32.75 -18.94
N LYS A 619 3.80 -32.63 -19.69
CA LYS A 619 4.99 -33.49 -19.65
C LYS A 619 5.67 -33.50 -18.27
N GLN A 620 5.84 -34.69 -17.71
CA GLN A 620 6.48 -34.93 -16.41
C GLN A 620 7.86 -35.60 -16.54
N PRO A 621 8.77 -35.39 -15.58
CA PRO A 621 8.65 -34.52 -14.41
C PRO A 621 8.83 -33.03 -14.77
N VAL A 622 8.24 -32.11 -14.00
CA VAL A 622 8.45 -30.66 -14.17
C VAL A 622 9.84 -30.26 -13.66
N THR A 623 10.87 -30.40 -14.49
CA THR A 623 12.26 -30.10 -14.12
C THR A 623 12.99 -29.30 -15.21
N TRP A 624 14.10 -28.67 -14.85
CA TRP A 624 14.98 -27.99 -15.81
C TRP A 624 15.41 -28.90 -16.96
N ARG A 625 15.68 -30.19 -16.69
CA ARG A 625 15.99 -31.19 -17.73
C ARG A 625 14.85 -31.35 -18.74
N THR A 626 13.61 -31.50 -18.27
CA THR A 626 12.45 -31.64 -19.16
C THR A 626 12.26 -30.40 -20.04
N LEU A 627 12.51 -29.20 -19.49
CA LEU A 627 12.48 -27.96 -20.26
C LEU A 627 13.59 -27.91 -21.31
N THR A 628 14.85 -28.18 -20.94
CA THR A 628 15.99 -28.10 -21.87
C THR A 628 15.90 -29.14 -22.99
N ASP A 629 15.41 -30.35 -22.70
CA ASP A 629 15.15 -31.37 -23.70
C ASP A 629 14.05 -30.95 -24.68
N SER A 630 13.00 -30.29 -24.19
CA SER A 630 11.91 -29.78 -25.02
C SER A 630 12.39 -28.61 -25.89
N LEU A 631 13.21 -27.71 -25.36
CA LEU A 631 13.86 -26.62 -26.12
C LEU A 631 14.79 -27.15 -27.22
N LYS A 632 15.59 -28.19 -26.94
CA LYS A 632 16.42 -28.86 -27.96
C LYS A 632 15.57 -29.45 -29.08
N SER A 633 14.45 -30.09 -28.73
CA SER A 633 13.54 -30.74 -29.68
C SER A 633 12.89 -29.78 -30.67
N ILE A 634 12.76 -28.49 -30.30
CA ILE A 634 12.22 -27.44 -31.18
C ILE A 634 13.31 -26.56 -31.83
N GLY A 635 14.57 -26.99 -31.80
CA GLY A 635 15.68 -26.28 -32.45
C GLY A 635 16.28 -25.12 -31.65
N LEU A 636 15.91 -24.95 -30.37
CA LEU A 636 16.48 -23.94 -29.46
C LEU A 636 17.67 -24.49 -28.65
N SER A 637 18.52 -25.31 -29.28
CA SER A 637 19.71 -25.91 -28.65
C SER A 637 20.66 -24.89 -28.00
N PRO A 638 20.93 -23.70 -28.57
CA PRO A 638 21.80 -22.70 -27.91
C PRO A 638 21.24 -22.21 -26.58
N LEU A 639 19.92 -21.98 -26.49
CA LEU A 639 19.24 -21.57 -25.26
C LEU A 639 19.29 -22.69 -24.22
N ALA A 640 18.99 -23.92 -24.63
CA ALA A 640 19.06 -25.09 -23.76
C ALA A 640 20.47 -25.32 -23.21
N SER A 641 21.51 -25.20 -24.05
CA SER A 641 22.90 -25.34 -23.62
C SER A 641 23.34 -24.23 -22.66
N SER A 642 22.85 -23.00 -22.85
CA SER A 642 23.11 -21.90 -21.91
C SER A 642 22.52 -22.19 -20.53
N ILE A 643 21.29 -22.71 -20.47
CA ILE A 643 20.63 -23.10 -19.21
C ILE A 643 21.38 -24.25 -18.55
N GLU A 644 21.69 -25.32 -19.31
CA GLU A 644 22.41 -26.49 -18.80
C GLU A 644 23.80 -26.16 -18.28
N HIS A 645 24.50 -25.22 -18.92
CA HIS A 645 25.82 -24.79 -18.46
C HIS A 645 25.74 -23.98 -17.16
N SER A 646 24.66 -23.22 -16.95
CA SER A 646 24.44 -22.42 -15.73
C SER A 646 23.87 -23.21 -14.55
N LEU A 647 23.30 -24.40 -14.77
CA LEU A 647 22.76 -25.28 -13.72
C LEU A 647 23.70 -26.46 -13.36
N LYS A 648 24.83 -26.57 -14.06
CA LYS A 648 25.94 -27.47 -13.75
C LYS A 648 27.04 -26.69 -13.06
#